data_AF-A0A087ML45-F1
#
_entry.id   AF-A0A087ML45-F1
#
_cell.length_a   1.000
_cell.length_b   1.000
_cell.length_c   1.000
_cell.angle_alpha   90.00
_cell.angle_beta   90.00
_cell.angle_gamma   90.00
#
_symmetry.space_group_name_H-M   'P 1'
#
loop_
_entity.id
_entity.type
_entity.pdbx_description
1 polymer ?
#
loop_
_entity_poly.entity_id
_entity_poly.type
_entity_poly.pdbx_seq_one_letter_code
_entity_poly.pdbx_strand_id
1 'polypeptide(L)'
;MLASMRRPVRLGKFLCGAWLLLALVPAAANELQLRIGAVHNDAARLEQVRVSLDWPAGAASGELTLQAARLQVPAMGQDLRSLRWRCPLSLADDGQWRCEGPVDSAGGAGALAVSLSPAQIDAMLSARGSQLDYAWRAGAPDRHQVDLKAVPVAWLKAFLATIWEDGQWSGGRLDGRVSVGTGGAVSVQTDLRLREVGLETPDGWLAAAGMQGRLELDYDGAGPRPRTAVRYTARGGEFLVGSLYVPLPQSAVQVDVELLPGQGGGWEVPRFGWRDGDVLKATGSARLDAGNTLSDLELSLSLDELATARDRYLSGFLAPAGFADLVLAGGVQARLRMADGQWQSMALGLQRLNAIDPRQRFTLAGLHGNLHWQAGGDAEPGQLAWDSAALFGIGLGHARLGFTSDGGQLKLREPVSIAVLQGQLRLDHLRWQPPAGDQGIRFALGATLQDLDLGSLSQRLGWPPFEGSISGRIPSARYQANVLTLDGGLTMQLFDGTVALSSLEMERPFGVAPTLSADVVIEDIDLEPMTAAFGFGSITGRLDGHIQGLRMVDWSPVAFDARLQSDPDWKGRRRISQRAVEDISKVGGGGGLMGGLQAQALRLFDDFRYSRIGLACRLRDNVCLMDGVDSAGDGYTIVQGAGLPRIQVVGFRRRVDWPTLVDRLKAATEGQTPVIQ
;
A
#
# COMPACT_ATOMS: atom_id res chain seq x y z
N MET A 1 26.33 -18.07 -21.10
CA MET A 1 27.69 -18.16 -21.69
C MET A 1 28.57 -19.16 -20.92
N LEU A 2 28.15 -20.43 -20.80
CA LEU A 2 28.83 -21.47 -20.01
C LEU A 2 29.31 -22.62 -20.92
N ALA A 3 30.15 -22.28 -21.89
CA ALA A 3 30.74 -23.25 -22.82
C ALA A 3 32.27 -23.11 -22.86
N SER A 4 32.92 -23.25 -21.70
CA SER A 4 34.37 -23.47 -21.63
C SER A 4 34.78 -24.26 -20.39
N MET A 5 34.08 -25.35 -20.08
CA MET A 5 34.47 -26.29 -19.01
C MET A 5 34.86 -27.64 -19.61
N ARG A 6 36.07 -27.70 -20.16
CA ARG A 6 36.78 -28.97 -20.43
C ARG A 6 38.29 -28.76 -20.36
N ARG A 7 38.83 -28.57 -19.15
CA ARG A 7 40.21 -28.98 -18.83
C ARG A 7 40.28 -29.46 -17.38
N PRO A 8 40.71 -30.71 -17.12
CA PRO A 8 40.90 -31.18 -15.76
C PRO A 8 42.04 -30.38 -15.10
N VAL A 9 41.74 -29.79 -13.95
CA VAL A 9 42.67 -29.03 -13.11
C VAL A 9 43.82 -29.94 -12.68
N ARG A 10 45.06 -29.50 -12.92
CA ARG A 10 46.30 -30.16 -12.49
C ARG A 10 46.96 -29.36 -11.35
N LEU A 11 46.24 -29.11 -10.24
CA LEU A 11 46.86 -28.50 -9.06
C LEU A 11 47.85 -29.47 -8.37
N GLY A 12 47.61 -30.78 -8.48
CA GLY A 12 48.49 -31.80 -7.92
C GLY A 12 49.83 -31.98 -8.62
N LYS A 13 50.02 -31.47 -9.86
CA LYS A 13 51.26 -31.74 -10.62
C LYS A 13 52.40 -30.74 -10.35
N PHE A 14 52.11 -29.51 -9.95
CA PHE A 14 53.17 -28.52 -9.66
C PHE A 14 53.82 -28.75 -8.28
N LEU A 15 53.03 -29.14 -7.28
CA LEU A 15 53.56 -29.56 -5.97
C LEU A 15 54.19 -30.96 -6.03
N CYS A 16 53.58 -31.94 -6.72
CA CYS A 16 54.23 -33.26 -6.91
C CYS A 16 55.55 -33.18 -7.69
N GLY A 17 55.70 -32.26 -8.65
CA GLY A 17 56.94 -32.12 -9.42
C GLY A 17 58.14 -31.66 -8.58
N ALA A 18 57.91 -30.72 -7.65
CA ALA A 18 58.93 -30.30 -6.69
C ALA A 18 59.22 -31.37 -5.63
N TRP A 19 58.22 -32.18 -5.27
CA TRP A 19 58.35 -33.27 -4.29
C TRP A 19 59.00 -34.54 -4.86
N LEU A 20 58.82 -34.83 -6.15
CA LEU A 20 59.50 -35.95 -6.83
C LEU A 20 61.01 -35.71 -7.00
N LEU A 21 61.47 -34.46 -7.00
CA LEU A 21 62.89 -34.10 -6.99
C LEU A 21 63.54 -34.29 -5.60
N LEU A 22 62.75 -34.26 -4.52
CA LEU A 22 63.21 -34.52 -3.15
C LEU A 22 63.41 -36.02 -2.87
N ALA A 23 62.84 -36.92 -3.68
CA ALA A 23 62.93 -38.36 -3.47
C ALA A 23 64.19 -39.02 -4.08
N LEU A 24 65.06 -38.26 -4.78
CA LEU A 24 66.15 -38.83 -5.59
C LEU A 24 67.57 -38.38 -5.19
N VAL A 25 67.77 -37.69 -4.06
CA VAL A 25 69.11 -37.28 -3.60
C VAL A 25 69.20 -37.37 -2.07
N PRO A 26 70.26 -37.96 -1.47
CA PRO A 26 70.54 -37.83 -0.04
C PRO A 26 71.17 -36.45 0.21
N ALA A 27 70.43 -35.39 -0.07
CA ALA A 27 70.79 -34.04 0.31
C ALA A 27 69.97 -33.71 1.55
N ALA A 28 70.62 -33.57 2.71
CA ALA A 28 70.01 -32.98 3.89
C ALA A 28 69.85 -31.47 3.64
N ALA A 29 68.88 -31.12 2.80
CA ALA A 29 68.47 -29.75 2.60
C ALA A 29 67.62 -29.34 3.81
N ASN A 30 68.25 -28.65 4.76
CA ASN A 30 67.55 -28.10 5.94
C ASN A 30 66.66 -26.92 5.57
N GLU A 31 66.88 -26.29 4.41
CA GLU A 31 66.09 -25.15 3.95
C GLU A 31 65.74 -25.33 2.47
N LEU A 32 64.46 -25.13 2.13
CA LEU A 32 63.95 -25.08 0.77
C LEU A 32 63.34 -23.70 0.52
N GLN A 33 63.87 -22.96 -0.45
CA GLN A 33 63.32 -21.70 -0.91
C GLN A 33 62.79 -21.81 -2.35
N LEU A 34 61.54 -21.44 -2.56
CA LEU A 34 60.89 -21.38 -3.85
C LEU A 34 60.44 -19.94 -4.12
N ARG A 35 60.79 -19.40 -5.29
CA ARG A 35 60.34 -18.08 -5.76
C ARG A 35 59.52 -18.27 -7.04
N ILE A 36 58.29 -17.82 -7.04
CA ILE A 36 57.35 -17.97 -8.14
C ILE A 36 56.84 -16.59 -8.54
N GLY A 37 56.99 -16.23 -9.82
CA GLY A 37 56.53 -14.92 -10.32
C GLY A 37 55.02 -14.72 -10.17
N ALA A 38 54.23 -15.73 -10.51
CA ALA A 38 52.80 -15.77 -10.26
C ALA A 38 52.28 -17.21 -10.20
N VAL A 39 51.26 -17.44 -9.39
CA VAL A 39 50.44 -18.67 -9.37
C VAL A 39 49.04 -18.27 -9.76
N HIS A 40 48.45 -18.89 -10.78
CA HIS A 40 47.09 -18.59 -11.17
C HIS A 40 46.30 -19.87 -11.39
N ASN A 41 45.05 -19.88 -10.90
CA ASN A 41 44.02 -20.83 -11.26
C ASN A 41 42.68 -20.09 -11.38
N ASP A 42 41.60 -20.84 -11.66
CA ASP A 42 40.27 -20.24 -11.85
C ASP A 42 39.69 -19.63 -10.57
N ALA A 43 40.20 -20.02 -9.39
CA ALA A 43 39.73 -19.55 -8.10
C ALA A 43 40.54 -18.35 -7.56
N ALA A 44 41.84 -18.29 -7.83
CA ALA A 44 42.78 -17.36 -7.23
C ALA A 44 44.01 -17.08 -8.08
N ARG A 45 44.56 -15.87 -7.92
CA ARG A 45 45.83 -15.43 -8.50
C ARG A 45 46.72 -14.87 -7.40
N LEU A 46 47.90 -15.46 -7.23
CA LEU A 46 48.97 -14.97 -6.36
C LEU A 46 50.11 -14.40 -7.20
N GLU A 47 50.67 -13.28 -6.77
CA GLU A 47 51.79 -12.61 -7.43
C GLU A 47 53.00 -12.50 -6.51
N GLN A 48 54.19 -12.68 -7.08
CA GLN A 48 55.48 -12.63 -6.38
C GLN A 48 55.51 -13.52 -5.13
N VAL A 49 55.21 -14.81 -5.33
CA VAL A 49 55.14 -15.80 -4.25
C VAL A 49 56.55 -16.23 -3.85
N ARG A 50 56.84 -16.20 -2.55
CA ARG A 50 58.04 -16.78 -1.95
C ARG A 50 57.60 -17.79 -0.90
N VAL A 51 58.00 -19.04 -1.07
CA VAL A 51 57.81 -20.09 -0.08
C VAL A 51 59.18 -20.44 0.48
N SER A 52 59.33 -20.40 1.81
CA SER A 52 60.50 -20.92 2.51
C SER A 52 60.04 -22.01 3.48
N LEU A 53 60.69 -23.16 3.42
CA LEU A 53 60.50 -24.26 4.36
C LEU A 53 61.84 -24.51 5.06
N ASP A 54 61.88 -24.29 6.37
CA ASP A 54 63.01 -24.62 7.22
C ASP A 54 62.68 -25.91 7.98
N TRP A 55 63.40 -27.00 7.70
CA TRP A 55 63.19 -28.30 8.32
C TRP A 55 64.49 -28.77 9.00
N PRO A 56 64.65 -28.53 10.31
CA PRO A 56 65.83 -28.97 11.04
C PRO A 56 66.02 -30.49 11.01
N ALA A 57 67.26 -30.94 10.87
CA ALA A 57 67.59 -32.37 10.84
C ALA A 57 67.08 -33.08 12.12
N GLY A 58 66.27 -34.12 11.95
CA GLY A 58 65.69 -34.90 13.05
C GLY A 58 64.46 -34.29 13.73
N ALA A 59 63.97 -33.12 13.27
CA ALA A 59 62.74 -32.53 13.78
C ALA A 59 61.49 -33.22 13.22
N ALA A 60 60.47 -33.40 14.07
CA ALA A 60 59.16 -33.95 13.69
C ALA A 60 58.29 -32.98 12.85
N SER A 61 58.66 -31.70 12.81
CA SER A 61 57.99 -30.65 12.04
C SER A 61 59.00 -29.61 11.53
N GLY A 62 58.76 -29.06 10.35
CA GLY A 62 59.47 -27.88 9.84
C GLY A 62 58.61 -26.62 9.91
N GLU A 63 59.19 -25.46 9.67
CA GLU A 63 58.48 -24.19 9.59
C GLU A 63 58.27 -23.79 8.13
N LEU A 64 57.01 -23.66 7.73
CA LEU A 64 56.62 -23.14 6.42
C LEU A 64 56.25 -21.66 6.52
N THR A 65 56.90 -20.84 5.70
CA THR A 65 56.50 -19.45 5.48
C THR A 65 56.16 -19.24 4.00
N LEU A 66 54.93 -18.80 3.73
CA LEU A 66 54.45 -18.38 2.41
C LEU A 66 54.25 -16.86 2.43
N GLN A 67 54.90 -16.17 1.50
CA GLN A 67 54.75 -14.74 1.27
C GLN A 67 54.24 -14.50 -0.15
N ALA A 68 53.31 -13.58 -0.34
CA ALA A 68 52.88 -13.12 -1.66
C ALA A 68 52.65 -11.61 -1.65
N ALA A 69 53.06 -10.91 -2.72
CA ALA A 69 52.83 -9.47 -2.82
C ALA A 69 51.33 -9.16 -2.95
N ARG A 70 50.60 -10.01 -3.66
CA ARG A 70 49.15 -9.89 -3.89
C ARG A 70 48.50 -11.27 -3.99
N LEU A 71 47.33 -11.43 -3.37
CA LEU A 71 46.42 -12.56 -3.55
C LEU A 71 45.08 -11.98 -3.98
N GLN A 72 44.65 -12.33 -5.19
CA GLN A 72 43.33 -12.03 -5.70
C GLN A 72 42.50 -13.31 -5.68
N VAL A 73 41.33 -13.26 -5.04
CA VAL A 73 40.31 -14.31 -5.11
C VAL A 73 39.07 -13.64 -5.70
N PRO A 74 38.97 -13.54 -7.04
CA PRO A 74 37.92 -12.77 -7.69
C PRO A 74 36.52 -13.22 -7.27
N ALA A 75 36.32 -14.54 -7.16
CA ALA A 75 35.08 -15.12 -6.69
C ALA A 75 34.69 -14.63 -5.29
N MET A 76 35.61 -14.28 -4.39
CA MET A 76 35.29 -13.76 -3.05
C MET A 76 35.48 -12.23 -2.95
N GLY A 77 35.79 -11.57 -4.07
CA GLY A 77 36.07 -10.13 -4.11
C GLY A 77 37.27 -9.73 -3.25
N GLN A 78 38.14 -10.69 -2.90
CA GLN A 78 39.29 -10.45 -2.05
C GLN A 78 40.49 -10.05 -2.91
N ASP A 79 41.15 -8.98 -2.50
CA ASP A 79 42.41 -8.51 -3.05
C ASP A 79 43.35 -8.16 -1.90
N LEU A 80 44.02 -9.17 -1.36
CA LEU A 80 44.91 -9.04 -0.22
C LEU A 80 46.31 -8.68 -0.71
N ARG A 81 46.94 -7.68 -0.08
CA ARG A 81 48.32 -7.28 -0.36
C ARG A 81 49.23 -7.66 0.80
N SER A 82 50.50 -7.91 0.49
CA SER A 82 51.54 -8.26 1.47
C SER A 82 51.14 -9.46 2.35
N LEU A 83 50.63 -10.53 1.72
CA LEU A 83 50.22 -11.75 2.41
C LEU A 83 51.45 -12.44 2.99
N ARG A 84 51.38 -12.84 4.26
CA ARG A 84 52.36 -13.69 4.94
C ARG A 84 51.63 -14.72 5.78
N TRP A 85 51.80 -16.00 5.46
CA TRP A 85 51.33 -17.12 6.26
C TRP A 85 52.52 -17.90 6.79
N ARG A 86 52.56 -18.13 8.11
CA ARG A 86 53.63 -18.86 8.78
C ARG A 86 53.03 -19.96 9.63
N CYS A 87 53.43 -21.21 9.43
CA CYS A 87 52.91 -22.35 10.19
C CYS A 87 53.96 -23.46 10.37
N PRO A 88 53.95 -24.18 11.50
CA PRO A 88 54.63 -25.46 11.61
C PRO A 88 53.97 -26.47 10.67
N LEU A 89 54.75 -26.98 9.72
CA LEU A 89 54.38 -28.06 8.82
C LEU A 89 54.79 -29.39 9.44
N SER A 90 53.83 -30.29 9.61
CA SER A 90 54.06 -31.63 10.15
C SER A 90 53.42 -32.70 9.26
N LEU A 91 53.98 -33.90 9.27
CA LEU A 91 53.42 -35.09 8.64
C LEU A 91 52.94 -36.03 9.75
N ALA A 92 51.64 -36.29 9.80
CA ALA A 92 51.06 -37.24 10.75
C ALA A 92 51.33 -38.70 10.32
N ASP A 93 51.21 -39.63 11.27
CA ASP A 93 51.47 -41.08 11.06
C ASP A 93 50.57 -41.71 9.98
N ASP A 94 49.41 -41.11 9.73
CA ASP A 94 48.45 -41.50 8.69
C ASP A 94 48.78 -40.93 7.29
N GLY A 95 49.91 -40.22 7.16
CA GLY A 95 50.35 -39.58 5.93
C GLY A 95 49.68 -38.23 5.65
N GLN A 96 48.96 -37.65 6.62
CA GLN A 96 48.35 -36.33 6.49
C GLN A 96 49.34 -35.20 6.80
N TRP A 97 49.51 -34.28 5.86
CA TRP A 97 50.20 -33.01 6.10
C TRP A 97 49.30 -32.05 6.85
N ARG A 98 49.82 -31.38 7.87
CA ARG A 98 49.11 -30.33 8.62
C ARG A 98 49.97 -29.08 8.74
N CYS A 99 49.38 -27.93 8.42
CA CYS A 99 49.99 -26.63 8.62
C CYS A 99 48.93 -25.65 9.13
N GLU A 100 49.10 -25.17 10.36
CA GLU A 100 48.19 -24.21 11.00
C GLU A 100 48.98 -23.04 11.56
N GLY A 101 48.57 -21.83 11.25
CA GLY A 101 49.24 -20.66 11.79
C GLY A 101 48.66 -19.32 11.33
N PRO A 102 49.19 -18.22 11.86
CA PRO A 102 48.71 -16.88 11.55
C PRO A 102 48.95 -16.51 10.09
N VAL A 103 47.95 -15.84 9.50
CA VAL A 103 48.06 -15.18 8.20
C VAL A 103 47.87 -13.69 8.39
N ASP A 104 48.88 -12.93 7.99
CA ASP A 104 48.89 -11.47 8.02
C ASP A 104 48.80 -10.91 6.60
N SER A 105 48.08 -9.81 6.44
CA SER A 105 48.01 -9.04 5.21
C SER A 105 47.82 -7.56 5.51
N ALA A 106 48.02 -6.70 4.52
CA ALA A 106 47.69 -5.28 4.65
C ALA A 106 46.19 -5.03 4.95
N GLY A 107 45.31 -5.98 4.64
CA GLY A 107 43.86 -5.91 4.90
C GLY A 107 43.43 -6.43 6.28
N GLY A 108 44.34 -7.05 7.04
CA GLY A 108 44.07 -7.62 8.36
C GLY A 108 44.80 -8.94 8.61
N ALA A 109 44.66 -9.43 9.84
CA ALA A 109 45.21 -10.69 10.32
C ALA A 109 44.11 -11.75 10.55
N GLY A 110 44.49 -13.02 10.44
CA GLY A 110 43.65 -14.18 10.69
C GLY A 110 44.50 -15.42 10.96
N ALA A 111 43.87 -16.60 10.90
CA ALA A 111 44.57 -17.88 10.92
C ALA A 111 44.12 -18.74 9.75
N LEU A 112 45.08 -19.46 9.16
CA LEU A 112 44.83 -20.44 8.11
C LEU A 112 45.37 -21.79 8.58
N ALA A 113 44.50 -22.79 8.58
CA ALA A 113 44.86 -24.18 8.77
C ALA A 113 44.58 -24.96 7.48
N VAL A 114 45.54 -25.75 7.03
CA VAL A 114 45.39 -26.64 5.88
C VAL A 114 45.85 -28.03 6.29
N SER A 115 44.99 -29.01 6.05
CA SER A 115 45.31 -30.42 6.19
C SER A 115 45.14 -31.13 4.84
N LEU A 116 46.16 -31.84 4.40
CA LEU A 116 46.23 -32.42 3.05
C LEU A 116 46.68 -33.88 3.10
N SER A 117 45.93 -34.76 2.45
CA SER A 117 46.31 -36.15 2.17
C SER A 117 45.75 -36.58 0.81
N PRO A 118 46.14 -37.75 0.26
CA PRO A 118 45.53 -38.29 -0.94
C PRO A 118 44.01 -38.54 -0.80
N ALA A 119 43.52 -38.76 0.42
CA ALA A 119 42.12 -39.09 0.68
C ALA A 119 41.25 -37.87 1.01
N GLN A 120 41.84 -36.77 1.49
CA GLN A 120 41.08 -35.59 1.94
C GLN A 120 41.89 -34.29 1.87
N ILE A 121 41.17 -33.20 1.63
CA ILE A 121 41.65 -31.82 1.77
C ILE A 121 40.72 -31.12 2.75
N ASP A 122 41.27 -30.55 3.81
CA ASP A 122 40.56 -29.68 4.74
C ASP A 122 41.29 -28.34 4.81
N ALA A 123 40.56 -27.24 4.72
CA ALA A 123 41.11 -25.90 4.89
C ALA A 123 40.19 -25.06 5.76
N MET A 124 40.73 -24.41 6.78
CA MET A 124 39.99 -23.51 7.67
C MET A 124 40.63 -22.13 7.59
N LEU A 125 39.83 -21.12 7.23
CA LEU A 125 40.19 -19.72 7.32
C LEU A 125 39.38 -19.06 8.43
N SER A 126 40.06 -18.44 9.39
CA SER A 126 39.39 -17.66 10.44
C SER A 126 39.92 -16.23 10.50
N ALA A 127 39.03 -15.25 10.60
CA ALA A 127 39.38 -13.85 10.78
C ALA A 127 38.23 -13.07 11.44
N ARG A 128 38.57 -12.20 12.40
CA ARG A 128 37.61 -11.30 13.09
C ARG A 128 36.36 -12.02 13.62
N GLY A 129 36.53 -13.19 14.23
CA GLY A 129 35.46 -14.02 14.80
C GLY A 129 34.61 -14.79 13.77
N SER A 130 34.90 -14.66 12.47
CA SER A 130 34.30 -15.46 11.40
C SER A 130 35.20 -16.63 11.05
N GLN A 131 34.61 -17.74 10.61
CA GLN A 131 35.33 -18.93 10.17
C GLN A 131 34.67 -19.50 8.92
N LEU A 132 35.49 -19.92 7.96
CA LEU A 132 35.11 -20.63 6.75
C LEU A 132 35.92 -21.92 6.69
N ASP A 133 35.22 -23.03 6.72
CA ASP A 133 35.80 -24.36 6.61
C ASP A 133 35.46 -24.93 5.23
N TYR A 134 36.46 -25.48 4.56
CA TYR A 134 36.34 -26.19 3.30
C TYR A 134 36.77 -27.63 3.49
N ALA A 135 35.96 -28.56 2.98
CA ALA A 135 36.26 -29.98 3.01
C ALA A 135 36.03 -30.61 1.64
N TRP A 136 36.97 -31.47 1.25
CA TRP A 136 36.89 -32.33 0.07
C TRP A 136 37.38 -33.72 0.41
N ARG A 137 36.77 -34.75 -0.19
CA ARG A 137 37.08 -36.16 0.06
C ARG A 137 37.24 -36.91 -1.27
N ALA A 138 38.28 -37.72 -1.39
CA ALA A 138 38.57 -38.46 -2.62
C ALA A 138 37.49 -39.50 -2.97
N GLY A 139 36.75 -40.02 -1.97
CA GLY A 139 35.62 -40.93 -2.19
C GLY A 139 34.38 -40.26 -2.81
N ALA A 140 34.33 -38.93 -2.83
CA ALA A 140 33.30 -38.13 -3.48
C ALA A 140 33.96 -36.91 -4.16
N PRO A 141 34.78 -37.13 -5.21
CA PRO A 141 35.69 -36.12 -5.74
C PRO A 141 34.98 -34.90 -6.34
N ASP A 142 33.71 -35.08 -6.68
CA ASP A 142 32.85 -34.05 -7.25
C ASP A 142 32.04 -33.28 -6.20
N ARG A 143 32.20 -33.60 -4.91
CA ARG A 143 31.48 -32.95 -3.82
C ARG A 143 32.42 -32.03 -3.06
N HIS A 144 32.04 -30.75 -3.03
CA HIS A 144 32.72 -29.71 -2.28
C HIS A 144 31.81 -29.26 -1.14
N GLN A 145 32.34 -29.22 0.08
CA GLN A 145 31.60 -28.75 1.25
C GLN A 145 32.26 -27.50 1.82
N VAL A 146 31.44 -26.50 2.11
CA VAL A 146 31.84 -25.27 2.79
C VAL A 146 30.94 -25.06 4.00
N ASP A 147 31.53 -24.97 5.19
CA ASP A 147 30.84 -24.57 6.42
C ASP A 147 31.20 -23.11 6.74
N LEU A 148 30.18 -22.32 7.06
CA LEU A 148 30.26 -20.90 7.35
C LEU A 148 29.90 -20.69 8.82
N LYS A 149 30.74 -19.96 9.55
CA LYS A 149 30.45 -19.51 10.91
C LYS A 149 30.61 -18.02 10.98
N ALA A 150 29.48 -17.34 11.18
CA ALA A 150 29.37 -15.91 11.26
C ALA A 150 30.07 -15.20 10.08
N VAL A 151 29.99 -15.70 8.86
CA VAL A 151 30.68 -15.09 7.70
C VAL A 151 29.93 -13.83 7.24
N PRO A 152 30.56 -12.65 7.23
CA PRO A 152 29.91 -11.43 6.73
C PRO A 152 29.55 -11.56 5.25
N VAL A 153 28.36 -11.13 4.85
CA VAL A 153 27.95 -11.17 3.41
C VAL A 153 28.90 -10.33 2.55
N ALA A 154 29.51 -9.28 3.13
CA ALA A 154 30.55 -8.48 2.50
C ALA A 154 31.71 -9.32 1.91
N TRP A 155 32.05 -10.47 2.51
CA TRP A 155 33.10 -11.37 2.00
C TRP A 155 32.66 -12.18 0.78
N LEU A 156 31.35 -12.27 0.54
CA LEU A 156 30.76 -13.07 -0.52
C LEU A 156 30.15 -12.21 -1.62
N LYS A 157 30.21 -10.88 -1.54
CA LYS A 157 29.56 -9.97 -2.51
C LYS A 157 29.92 -10.29 -3.96
N ALA A 158 31.21 -10.47 -4.25
CA ALA A 158 31.63 -10.79 -5.61
C ALA A 158 31.13 -12.18 -6.05
N PHE A 159 31.07 -13.15 -5.13
CA PHE A 159 30.57 -14.49 -5.42
C PHE A 159 29.08 -14.42 -5.77
N LEU A 160 28.31 -13.74 -4.92
CA LEU A 160 26.88 -13.58 -5.08
C LEU A 160 26.55 -12.81 -6.37
N ALA A 161 27.37 -11.83 -6.76
CA ALA A 161 27.25 -11.14 -8.04
C ALA A 161 27.48 -12.06 -9.26
N THR A 162 28.26 -13.16 -9.12
CA THR A 162 28.37 -14.17 -10.19
C THR A 162 27.13 -15.07 -10.31
N ILE A 163 26.33 -15.15 -9.25
CA ILE A 163 25.08 -15.93 -9.23
C ILE A 163 23.92 -15.08 -9.75
N TRP A 164 23.82 -13.84 -9.28
CA TRP A 164 22.81 -12.88 -9.71
C TRP A 164 23.42 -11.49 -9.80
N GLU A 165 23.65 -11.04 -11.03
CA GLU A 165 24.34 -9.77 -11.34
C GLU A 165 23.58 -8.55 -10.80
N ASP A 166 22.25 -8.53 -10.93
CA ASP A 166 21.42 -7.44 -10.43
C ASP A 166 21.23 -7.46 -8.90
N GLY A 167 21.53 -8.58 -8.24
CA GLY A 167 21.37 -8.73 -6.80
C GLY A 167 22.48 -8.02 -6.02
N GLN A 168 22.18 -6.87 -5.41
CA GLN A 168 23.11 -6.14 -4.57
C GLN A 168 22.94 -6.53 -3.10
N TRP A 169 23.76 -7.48 -2.66
CA TRP A 169 23.75 -7.99 -1.29
C TRP A 169 24.51 -7.05 -0.34
N SER A 170 23.92 -6.76 0.81
CA SER A 170 24.45 -5.81 1.79
C SER A 170 24.25 -6.29 3.23
N GLY A 171 25.05 -5.74 4.16
CA GLY A 171 24.93 -6.04 5.59
C GLY A 171 25.09 -7.51 5.98
N GLY A 172 24.81 -7.82 7.25
CA GLY A 172 24.53 -9.17 7.71
C GLY A 172 25.65 -10.22 7.74
N ARG A 173 25.28 -11.39 8.26
CA ARG A 173 26.15 -12.57 8.42
C ARG A 173 25.42 -13.86 8.08
N LEU A 174 26.19 -14.86 7.65
CA LEU A 174 25.74 -16.20 7.34
C LEU A 174 26.41 -17.23 8.25
N ASP A 175 25.61 -18.15 8.77
CA ASP A 175 26.08 -19.37 9.41
C ASP A 175 25.50 -20.58 8.67
N GLY A 176 26.19 -21.72 8.60
CA GLY A 176 25.61 -22.95 8.07
C GLY A 176 26.47 -23.63 7.01
N ARG A 177 25.86 -24.42 6.14
CA ARG A 177 26.57 -25.29 5.20
C ARG A 177 26.14 -25.05 3.76
N VAL A 178 27.11 -25.13 2.86
CA VAL A 178 26.93 -25.17 1.41
C VAL A 178 27.62 -26.43 0.89
N SER A 179 26.91 -27.25 0.12
CA SER A 179 27.43 -28.41 -0.60
C SER A 179 27.26 -28.17 -2.09
N VAL A 180 28.33 -28.33 -2.87
CA VAL A 180 28.33 -28.17 -4.33
C VAL A 180 28.76 -29.48 -4.97
N GLY A 181 27.96 -29.97 -5.91
CA GLY A 181 28.26 -31.15 -6.73
C GLY A 181 28.67 -30.74 -8.15
N THR A 182 29.77 -31.29 -8.66
CA THR A 182 30.35 -30.95 -9.98
C THR A 182 30.55 -32.14 -10.93
N GLY A 183 30.09 -33.34 -10.58
CA GLY A 183 30.36 -34.60 -11.30
C GLY A 183 29.53 -34.82 -12.57
N GLY A 184 28.90 -33.76 -13.05
CA GLY A 184 27.91 -33.77 -14.11
C GLY A 184 27.31 -32.37 -14.20
N ALA A 185 25.99 -32.29 -14.18
CA ALA A 185 25.35 -31.00 -13.96
C ALA A 185 25.64 -30.48 -12.54
N VAL A 186 25.75 -29.16 -12.40
CA VAL A 186 26.00 -28.53 -11.10
C VAL A 186 24.79 -28.77 -10.20
N SER A 187 25.04 -29.18 -8.97
CA SER A 187 24.02 -29.19 -7.90
C SER A 187 24.51 -28.37 -6.72
N VAL A 188 23.59 -27.69 -6.05
CA VAL A 188 23.90 -26.88 -4.86
C VAL A 188 22.86 -27.16 -3.78
N GLN A 189 23.33 -27.52 -2.61
CA GLN A 189 22.50 -27.70 -1.43
C GLN A 189 22.98 -26.77 -0.32
N THR A 190 22.08 -26.03 0.29
CA THR A 190 22.41 -25.10 1.37
C THR A 190 21.48 -25.28 2.56
N ASP A 191 22.02 -25.05 3.75
CA ASP A 191 21.29 -24.87 4.99
C ASP A 191 21.97 -23.73 5.74
N LEU A 192 21.45 -22.53 5.55
CA LEU A 192 22.04 -21.27 6.00
C LEU A 192 21.13 -20.59 7.02
N ARG A 193 21.71 -20.00 8.05
CA ARG A 193 21.07 -19.04 8.94
C ARG A 193 21.52 -17.64 8.55
N LEU A 194 20.54 -16.79 8.27
CA LEU A 194 20.73 -15.41 7.89
C LEU A 194 20.56 -14.54 9.12
N ARG A 195 21.46 -13.57 9.29
CA ARG A 195 21.36 -12.54 10.32
C ARG A 195 21.51 -11.18 9.65
N GLU A 196 20.44 -10.39 9.67
CA GLU A 196 20.40 -9.01 9.17
C GLU A 196 20.92 -8.85 7.73
N VAL A 197 20.58 -9.81 6.86
CA VAL A 197 20.99 -9.76 5.45
C VAL A 197 20.15 -8.73 4.71
N GLY A 198 20.79 -7.86 3.94
CA GLY A 198 20.17 -6.93 3.02
C GLY A 198 20.38 -7.36 1.57
N LEU A 199 19.43 -7.02 0.71
CA LEU A 199 19.45 -7.31 -0.72
C LEU A 199 18.60 -6.27 -1.45
N GLU A 200 19.12 -5.69 -2.51
CA GLU A 200 18.37 -4.76 -3.36
C GLU A 200 18.68 -4.98 -4.83
N THR A 201 17.76 -4.58 -5.71
CA THR A 201 17.98 -4.53 -7.15
C THR A 201 18.06 -3.07 -7.64
N PRO A 202 18.90 -2.75 -8.64
CA PRO A 202 19.08 -1.38 -9.14
C PRO A 202 17.80 -0.69 -9.63
N ASP A 203 16.85 -1.47 -10.12
CA ASP A 203 15.54 -1.01 -10.60
C ASP A 203 14.53 -0.76 -9.47
N GLY A 204 14.89 -1.07 -8.22
CA GLY A 204 14.02 -0.96 -7.05
C GLY A 204 12.87 -1.98 -7.02
N TRP A 205 12.87 -2.96 -7.93
CA TRP A 205 11.83 -3.99 -7.97
C TRP A 205 11.84 -4.85 -6.72
N LEU A 206 13.02 -5.17 -6.18
CA LEU A 206 13.21 -5.88 -4.91
C LEU A 206 14.11 -5.05 -4.00
N ALA A 207 13.64 -4.82 -2.77
CA ALA A 207 14.48 -4.34 -1.67
C ALA A 207 14.14 -5.14 -0.42
N ALA A 208 15.14 -5.66 0.27
CA ALA A 208 14.99 -6.43 1.49
C ALA A 208 16.05 -5.97 2.51
N ALA A 209 15.61 -5.74 3.74
CA ALA A 209 16.45 -5.23 4.81
C ALA A 209 16.28 -6.05 6.08
N GLY A 210 17.38 -6.25 6.80
CA GLY A 210 17.36 -6.91 8.10
C GLY A 210 16.86 -8.36 8.05
N MET A 211 16.98 -9.05 6.90
CA MET A 211 16.43 -10.39 6.70
C MET A 211 17.10 -11.40 7.63
N GLN A 212 16.26 -12.12 8.39
CA GLN A 212 16.69 -13.06 9.40
C GLN A 212 15.89 -14.35 9.29
N GLY A 213 16.57 -15.50 9.42
CA GLY A 213 15.88 -16.77 9.29
C GLY A 213 16.80 -17.93 8.92
N ARG A 214 16.18 -19.04 8.50
CA ARG A 214 16.86 -20.22 7.94
C ARG A 214 16.49 -20.38 6.48
N LEU A 215 17.48 -20.43 5.59
CA LEU A 215 17.35 -20.66 4.16
C LEU A 215 17.88 -22.05 3.83
N GLU A 216 17.02 -22.88 3.27
CA GLU A 216 17.36 -24.14 2.66
C GLU A 216 17.16 -23.98 1.14
N LEU A 217 18.21 -24.25 0.36
CA LEU A 217 18.16 -24.17 -1.11
C LEU A 217 18.68 -25.47 -1.68
N ASP A 218 17.94 -26.05 -2.62
CA ASP A 218 18.31 -27.24 -3.40
C ASP A 218 18.20 -26.90 -4.88
N TYR A 219 19.35 -26.73 -5.52
CA TYR A 219 19.48 -26.52 -6.95
C TYR A 219 19.95 -27.81 -7.61
N ASP A 220 19.18 -28.28 -8.58
CA ASP A 220 19.52 -29.41 -9.43
C ASP A 220 19.64 -28.92 -10.88
N GLY A 221 20.87 -28.86 -11.36
CA GLY A 221 21.17 -28.51 -12.74
C GLY A 221 20.95 -29.64 -13.74
N ALA A 222 20.55 -30.85 -13.29
CA ALA A 222 20.42 -32.00 -14.17
C ALA A 222 19.23 -31.87 -15.14
N GLY A 223 19.42 -32.38 -16.36
CA GLY A 223 18.38 -32.38 -17.39
C GLY A 223 18.22 -31.04 -18.12
N PRO A 224 17.22 -30.94 -19.02
CA PRO A 224 17.02 -29.76 -19.86
C PRO A 224 16.39 -28.56 -19.14
N ARG A 225 15.80 -28.77 -17.95
CA ARG A 225 15.14 -27.74 -17.14
C ARG A 225 15.69 -27.79 -15.71
N PRO A 226 16.72 -27.02 -15.37
CA PRO A 226 17.23 -26.96 -14.00
C PRO A 226 16.13 -26.55 -13.01
N ARG A 227 16.13 -27.16 -11.83
CA ARG A 227 15.16 -26.89 -10.76
C ARG A 227 15.84 -26.20 -9.59
N THR A 228 15.17 -25.19 -9.05
CA THR A 228 15.57 -24.58 -7.77
C THR A 228 14.41 -24.70 -6.79
N ALA A 229 14.61 -25.41 -5.68
CA ALA A 229 13.68 -25.44 -4.56
C ALA A 229 14.25 -24.60 -3.42
N VAL A 230 13.46 -23.66 -2.92
CA VAL A 230 13.81 -22.76 -1.83
C VAL A 230 12.81 -22.93 -0.70
N ARG A 231 13.32 -23.15 0.51
CA ARG A 231 12.54 -23.04 1.74
C ARG A 231 13.19 -22.01 2.65
N TYR A 232 12.46 -20.97 2.98
CA TYR A 232 12.90 -19.93 3.88
C TYR A 232 11.97 -19.86 5.09
N THR A 233 12.53 -20.00 6.29
CA THR A 233 11.83 -19.73 7.55
C THR A 233 12.29 -18.38 8.07
N ALA A 234 11.54 -17.33 7.72
CA ALA A 234 11.78 -15.96 8.15
C ALA A 234 11.48 -15.77 9.65
N ARG A 235 12.25 -14.91 10.31
CA ARG A 235 12.11 -14.49 11.71
C ARG A 235 12.51 -13.02 11.84
N GLY A 236 11.84 -12.17 11.07
CA GLY A 236 12.11 -10.73 11.02
C GLY A 236 12.78 -10.26 9.73
N GLY A 237 12.86 -8.93 9.63
CA GLY A 237 13.24 -8.22 8.42
C GLY A 237 12.02 -7.66 7.70
N GLU A 238 12.25 -7.05 6.56
CA GLU A 238 11.21 -6.48 5.72
C GLU A 238 11.64 -6.56 4.27
N PHE A 239 10.67 -6.61 3.37
CA PHE A 239 10.95 -6.50 1.96
C PHE A 239 9.84 -5.75 1.21
N LEU A 240 10.24 -5.19 0.07
CA LEU A 240 9.40 -4.56 -0.93
C LEU A 240 9.60 -5.32 -2.25
N VAL A 241 8.53 -5.82 -2.84
CA VAL A 241 8.50 -6.36 -4.20
C VAL A 241 7.44 -5.63 -5.01
N GLY A 242 7.85 -4.81 -5.98
CA GLY A 242 6.94 -3.91 -6.69
C GLY A 242 6.23 -2.95 -5.72
N SER A 243 4.90 -3.06 -5.59
CA SER A 243 4.10 -2.29 -4.62
C SER A 243 3.79 -3.04 -3.32
N LEU A 244 4.21 -4.31 -3.21
CA LEU A 244 3.97 -5.14 -2.04
C LEU A 244 5.09 -4.94 -1.03
N TYR A 245 4.78 -4.20 0.05
CA TYR A 245 5.64 -4.07 1.22
C TYR A 245 5.19 -5.03 2.32
N VAL A 246 6.12 -5.83 2.85
CA VAL A 246 5.86 -6.83 3.89
C VAL A 246 6.87 -6.71 5.03
N PRO A 247 6.47 -6.17 6.20
CA PRO A 247 7.25 -6.30 7.42
C PRO A 247 7.07 -7.70 8.01
N LEU A 248 8.15 -8.49 8.03
CA LEU A 248 8.12 -9.85 8.56
C LEU A 248 8.17 -9.83 10.10
N PRO A 249 7.31 -10.60 10.79
CA PRO A 249 7.33 -10.67 12.24
C PRO A 249 8.53 -11.48 12.76
N GLN A 250 8.78 -11.38 14.07
CA GLN A 250 9.75 -12.23 14.76
C GLN A 250 9.27 -13.69 14.88
N SER A 251 7.96 -13.93 14.78
CA SER A 251 7.39 -15.27 14.65
C SER A 251 7.79 -15.91 13.33
N ALA A 252 7.89 -17.24 13.30
CA ALA A 252 8.33 -17.93 12.11
C ALA A 252 7.32 -17.82 10.97
N VAL A 253 7.75 -17.30 9.81
CA VAL A 253 6.99 -17.34 8.56
C VAL A 253 7.69 -18.28 7.58
N GLN A 254 6.98 -19.31 7.13
CA GLN A 254 7.50 -20.28 6.18
C GLN A 254 7.16 -19.86 4.75
N VAL A 255 8.18 -19.80 3.89
CA VAL A 255 8.07 -19.53 2.47
C VAL A 255 8.70 -20.70 1.73
N ASP A 256 7.94 -21.35 0.85
CA ASP A 256 8.41 -22.42 -0.01
C ASP A 256 8.21 -21.98 -1.46
N VAL A 257 9.23 -22.08 -2.32
CA VAL A 257 9.15 -21.73 -3.74
C VAL A 257 9.90 -22.77 -4.56
N GLU A 258 9.30 -23.22 -5.65
CA GLU A 258 9.95 -24.01 -6.68
C GLU A 258 10.04 -23.19 -7.97
N LEU A 259 11.23 -23.09 -8.54
CA LEU A 259 11.52 -22.31 -9.74
C LEU A 259 12.06 -23.23 -10.84
N LEU A 260 11.52 -23.04 -12.04
CA LEU A 260 11.99 -23.63 -13.29
C LEU A 260 12.19 -22.50 -14.33
N PRO A 261 13.14 -22.62 -15.25
CA PRO A 261 13.26 -21.66 -16.35
C PRO A 261 12.06 -21.75 -17.30
N GLY A 262 11.53 -20.60 -17.72
CA GLY A 262 10.41 -20.50 -18.68
C GLY A 262 10.83 -20.77 -20.13
N GLN A 263 9.86 -21.11 -20.99
CA GLN A 263 10.10 -21.25 -22.43
C GLN A 263 10.20 -19.85 -23.07
N GLY A 264 11.35 -19.53 -23.67
CA GLY A 264 11.59 -18.21 -24.29
C GLY A 264 12.12 -17.13 -23.35
N GLY A 265 12.47 -17.49 -22.11
CA GLY A 265 12.88 -16.56 -21.05
C GLY A 265 11.89 -16.57 -19.87
N GLY A 266 12.23 -15.86 -18.79
CA GLY A 266 11.39 -15.76 -17.59
C GLY A 266 11.41 -17.00 -16.69
N TRP A 267 10.40 -17.10 -15.83
CA TRP A 267 10.34 -18.12 -14.76
C TRP A 267 8.98 -18.80 -14.72
N GLU A 268 9.00 -20.11 -14.57
CA GLU A 268 7.85 -20.88 -14.14
C GLU A 268 7.99 -21.18 -12.64
N VAL A 269 6.93 -20.92 -11.89
CA VAL A 269 6.82 -21.20 -10.46
C VAL A 269 5.71 -22.24 -10.29
N PRO A 270 6.00 -23.55 -10.45
CA PRO A 270 4.96 -24.59 -10.39
C PRO A 270 4.26 -24.63 -9.03
N ARG A 271 4.98 -24.20 -8.00
CA ARG A 271 4.55 -24.23 -6.62
C ARG A 271 5.19 -23.07 -5.86
N PHE A 272 4.36 -22.34 -5.13
CA PHE A 272 4.80 -21.54 -4.00
C PHE A 272 3.85 -21.73 -2.81
N GLY A 273 4.36 -21.48 -1.61
CA GLY A 273 3.64 -21.55 -0.35
C GLY A 273 4.12 -20.46 0.60
N TRP A 274 3.18 -19.88 1.33
CA TRP A 274 3.41 -18.89 2.38
C TRP A 274 2.59 -19.27 3.61
N ARG A 275 3.20 -19.34 4.78
CA ARG A 275 2.53 -19.66 6.04
C ARG A 275 3.06 -18.79 7.17
N ASP A 276 2.24 -17.86 7.64
CA ASP A 276 2.44 -17.03 8.82
C ASP A 276 1.37 -17.38 9.86
N GLY A 277 1.60 -18.47 10.62
CA GLY A 277 0.66 -18.96 11.63
C GLY A 277 -0.77 -19.09 11.10
N ASP A 278 -1.71 -18.42 11.77
CA ASP A 278 -3.10 -18.26 11.35
C ASP A 278 -3.39 -16.90 10.69
N VAL A 279 -2.38 -16.03 10.53
CA VAL A 279 -2.54 -14.71 9.92
C VAL A 279 -2.70 -14.82 8.41
N LEU A 280 -1.80 -15.56 7.73
CA LEU A 280 -1.81 -15.76 6.29
C LEU A 280 -1.37 -17.18 5.92
N LYS A 281 -2.19 -17.87 5.14
CA LYS A 281 -1.82 -19.11 4.44
C LYS A 281 -2.07 -18.89 2.96
N ALA A 282 -1.05 -18.96 2.12
CA ALA A 282 -1.20 -18.85 0.67
C ALA A 282 -0.44 -19.97 -0.05
N THR A 283 -1.02 -20.48 -1.13
CA THR A 283 -0.41 -21.49 -1.99
C THR A 283 -0.82 -21.26 -3.42
N GLY A 284 0.06 -21.56 -4.36
CA GLY A 284 -0.28 -21.35 -5.76
C GLY A 284 0.80 -21.76 -6.74
N SER A 285 0.56 -21.39 -7.99
CA SER A 285 1.52 -21.44 -9.09
C SER A 285 1.52 -20.11 -9.83
N ALA A 286 2.62 -19.78 -10.49
CA ALA A 286 2.75 -18.56 -11.26
C ALA A 286 3.67 -18.74 -12.47
N ARG A 287 3.53 -17.86 -13.45
CA ARG A 287 4.49 -17.70 -14.55
C ARG A 287 4.85 -16.23 -14.70
N LEU A 288 6.16 -15.99 -14.79
CA LEU A 288 6.74 -14.70 -15.10
C LEU A 288 7.29 -14.74 -16.52
N ASP A 289 7.01 -13.73 -17.32
CA ASP A 289 7.59 -13.57 -18.64
C ASP A 289 9.07 -13.14 -18.59
N ALA A 290 9.69 -12.92 -19.75
CA ALA A 290 11.09 -12.52 -19.83
C ALA A 290 11.38 -11.13 -19.22
N GLY A 291 10.36 -10.29 -19.02
CA GLY A 291 10.44 -8.99 -18.34
C GLY A 291 10.10 -9.07 -16.85
N ASN A 292 10.05 -10.27 -16.26
CA ASN A 292 9.62 -10.52 -14.88
C ASN A 292 8.19 -10.02 -14.57
N THR A 293 7.33 -9.93 -15.58
CA THR A 293 5.92 -9.57 -15.41
C THR A 293 5.09 -10.83 -15.22
N LEU A 294 4.15 -10.78 -14.26
CA LEU A 294 3.25 -11.90 -13.97
C LEU A 294 2.27 -12.12 -15.13
N SER A 295 2.42 -13.23 -15.85
CA SER A 295 1.54 -13.61 -16.96
C SER A 295 0.43 -14.55 -16.50
N ASP A 296 0.76 -15.53 -15.66
CA ASP A 296 -0.20 -16.51 -15.14
C ASP A 296 -0.10 -16.58 -13.62
N LEU A 297 -1.24 -16.71 -12.96
CA LEU A 297 -1.32 -16.88 -11.51
C LEU A 297 -2.48 -17.81 -11.17
N GLU A 298 -2.23 -18.82 -10.37
CA GLU A 298 -3.26 -19.53 -9.62
C GLU A 298 -2.92 -19.41 -8.14
N LEU A 299 -3.75 -18.69 -7.39
CA LEU A 299 -3.49 -18.37 -5.99
C LEU A 299 -4.69 -18.74 -5.14
N SER A 300 -4.48 -19.56 -4.11
CA SER A 300 -5.41 -19.75 -3.00
C SER A 300 -4.81 -19.15 -1.74
N LEU A 301 -5.54 -18.27 -1.07
CA LEU A 301 -5.10 -17.64 0.18
C LEU A 301 -6.21 -17.62 1.23
N SER A 302 -5.82 -17.71 2.50
CA SER A 302 -6.66 -17.44 3.67
C SER A 302 -5.97 -16.46 4.60
N LEU A 303 -6.76 -15.49 5.07
CA LEU A 303 -6.42 -14.49 6.06
C LEU A 303 -7.37 -14.73 7.23
N ASP A 304 -6.99 -15.56 8.20
CA ASP A 304 -7.92 -15.96 9.27
C ASP A 304 -7.97 -14.90 10.42
N GLU A 305 -6.95 -14.04 10.50
CA GLU A 305 -6.85 -12.93 11.46
C GLU A 305 -6.56 -11.60 10.73
N LEU A 306 -7.61 -10.98 10.18
CA LEU A 306 -7.48 -9.76 9.37
C LEU A 306 -6.83 -8.57 10.07
N ALA A 307 -6.95 -8.47 11.41
CA ALA A 307 -6.39 -7.35 12.16
C ALA A 307 -4.86 -7.30 12.01
N THR A 308 -4.17 -8.40 12.33
CA THR A 308 -2.72 -8.51 12.11
C THR A 308 -2.36 -8.55 10.62
N ALA A 309 -3.16 -9.22 9.79
CA ALA A 309 -2.86 -9.31 8.36
C ALA A 309 -2.92 -7.96 7.64
N ARG A 310 -3.78 -7.05 8.11
CA ARG A 310 -3.93 -5.70 7.58
C ARG A 310 -2.61 -4.94 7.58
N ASP A 311 -1.91 -4.95 8.72
CA ASP A 311 -0.65 -4.22 8.88
C ASP A 311 0.50 -4.87 8.10
N ARG A 312 0.53 -6.21 8.09
CA ARG A 312 1.63 -6.99 7.50
C ARG A 312 1.55 -7.18 5.98
N TYR A 313 0.35 -7.29 5.43
CA TYR A 313 0.19 -7.75 4.04
C TYR A 313 -0.72 -6.86 3.18
N LEU A 314 -1.59 -6.04 3.79
CA LEU A 314 -2.56 -5.22 3.05
C LEU A 314 -2.20 -3.73 3.01
N SER A 315 -1.29 -3.26 3.86
CA SER A 315 -0.90 -1.85 3.98
C SER A 315 -0.44 -1.24 2.66
N GLY A 316 0.36 -1.97 1.87
CA GLY A 316 0.83 -1.55 0.53
C GLY A 316 -0.29 -1.26 -0.48
N PHE A 317 -1.47 -1.87 -0.29
CA PHE A 317 -2.65 -1.63 -1.13
C PHE A 317 -3.64 -0.65 -0.50
N LEU A 318 -3.82 -0.70 0.82
CA LEU A 318 -4.77 0.14 1.55
C LEU A 318 -4.31 1.59 1.64
N ALA A 319 -3.02 1.86 1.84
CA ALA A 319 -2.53 3.23 1.99
C ALA A 319 -2.70 4.08 0.71
N PRO A 320 -2.31 3.60 -0.49
CA PRO A 320 -2.56 4.35 -1.73
C PRO A 320 -4.05 4.54 -2.05
N ALA A 321 -4.91 3.64 -1.58
CA ALA A 321 -6.36 3.75 -1.73
C ALA A 321 -7.02 4.72 -0.72
N GLY A 322 -6.25 5.36 0.17
CA GLY A 322 -6.75 6.29 1.17
C GLY A 322 -7.25 5.62 2.47
N PHE A 323 -6.90 4.35 2.70
CA PHE A 323 -7.33 3.51 3.83
C PHE A 323 -6.14 3.09 4.72
N ALA A 324 -5.15 3.98 4.85
CA ALA A 324 -3.92 3.77 5.62
C ALA A 324 -4.13 3.53 7.12
N ASP A 325 -5.33 3.80 7.66
CA ASP A 325 -5.67 3.60 9.07
C ASP A 325 -6.87 2.64 9.25
N LEU A 326 -7.29 1.94 8.20
CA LEU A 326 -8.48 1.09 8.22
C LEU A 326 -8.32 -0.05 9.22
N VAL A 327 -9.26 -0.12 10.17
CA VAL A 327 -9.32 -1.19 11.16
C VAL A 327 -10.12 -2.35 10.59
N LEU A 328 -9.50 -3.53 10.51
CA LEU A 328 -10.11 -4.75 9.98
C LEU A 328 -10.15 -5.85 11.05
N ALA A 329 -11.20 -6.66 11.04
CA ALA A 329 -11.31 -7.88 11.85
C ALA A 329 -12.14 -8.93 11.10
N GLY A 330 -12.07 -10.18 11.55
CA GLY A 330 -12.69 -11.33 10.86
C GLY A 330 -11.71 -12.05 9.95
N GLY A 331 -12.25 -12.83 9.00
CA GLY A 331 -11.44 -13.64 8.09
C GLY A 331 -11.86 -13.51 6.63
N VAL A 332 -10.90 -13.74 5.72
CA VAL A 332 -11.06 -13.73 4.27
C VAL A 332 -10.43 -14.97 3.67
N GLN A 333 -11.10 -15.60 2.72
CA GLN A 333 -10.49 -16.59 1.83
C GLN A 333 -10.63 -16.10 0.40
N ALA A 334 -9.59 -16.25 -0.42
CA ALA A 334 -9.66 -15.92 -1.83
C ALA A 334 -9.03 -17.01 -2.68
N ARG A 335 -9.62 -17.24 -3.86
CA ARG A 335 -9.01 -18.00 -4.95
C ARG A 335 -9.00 -17.13 -6.20
N LEU A 336 -7.82 -16.87 -6.74
CA LEU A 336 -7.62 -15.98 -7.88
C LEU A 336 -6.96 -16.76 -9.00
N ARG A 337 -7.44 -16.54 -10.23
CA ARG A 337 -6.84 -17.09 -11.45
C ARG A 337 -6.62 -16.00 -12.46
N MET A 338 -5.39 -15.88 -12.94
CA MET A 338 -4.96 -15.00 -14.02
C MET A 338 -4.34 -15.85 -15.14
N ALA A 339 -4.63 -15.50 -16.38
CA ALA A 339 -3.99 -16.07 -17.56
C ALA A 339 -3.74 -14.96 -18.59
N ASP A 340 -2.56 -14.98 -19.21
CA ASP A 340 -2.11 -13.97 -20.18
C ASP A 340 -2.23 -12.52 -19.66
N GLY A 341 -1.91 -12.32 -18.37
CA GLY A 341 -2.00 -11.02 -17.68
C GLY A 341 -3.43 -10.53 -17.43
N GLN A 342 -4.46 -11.34 -17.72
CA GLN A 342 -5.87 -11.00 -17.51
C GLN A 342 -6.50 -11.90 -16.43
N TRP A 343 -7.30 -11.30 -15.55
CA TRP A 343 -8.07 -12.06 -14.57
C TRP A 343 -9.08 -12.96 -15.27
N GLN A 344 -9.10 -14.23 -14.90
CA GLN A 344 -9.98 -15.26 -15.45
C GLN A 344 -11.08 -15.64 -14.47
N SER A 345 -10.76 -15.75 -13.17
CA SER A 345 -11.73 -15.98 -12.12
C SER A 345 -11.26 -15.45 -10.77
N MET A 346 -12.22 -15.05 -9.94
CA MET A 346 -12.01 -14.63 -8.56
C MET A 346 -13.14 -15.19 -7.70
N ALA A 347 -12.79 -15.94 -6.66
CA ALA A 347 -13.70 -16.38 -5.63
C ALA A 347 -13.26 -15.76 -4.30
N LEU A 348 -14.18 -15.14 -3.58
CA LEU A 348 -13.95 -14.50 -2.29
C LEU A 348 -14.93 -15.08 -1.27
N GLY A 349 -14.43 -15.49 -0.11
CA GLY A 349 -15.21 -15.88 1.06
C GLY A 349 -14.91 -14.92 2.20
N LEU A 350 -15.96 -14.40 2.83
CA LEU A 350 -15.88 -13.44 3.93
C LEU A 350 -16.49 -14.06 5.19
N GLN A 351 -15.75 -14.01 6.29
CA GLN A 351 -16.14 -14.58 7.57
C GLN A 351 -16.24 -13.50 8.64
N ARG A 352 -17.44 -12.94 8.81
CA ARG A 352 -17.76 -11.89 9.80
C ARG A 352 -16.74 -10.74 9.78
N LEU A 353 -16.44 -10.25 8.58
CA LEU A 353 -15.54 -9.14 8.37
C LEU A 353 -16.13 -7.87 8.97
N ASN A 354 -15.34 -7.21 9.80
CA ASN A 354 -15.61 -5.86 10.29
C ASN A 354 -14.60 -4.90 9.66
N ALA A 355 -15.06 -3.75 9.21
CA ALA A 355 -14.23 -2.69 8.67
C ALA A 355 -14.66 -1.35 9.23
N ILE A 356 -13.73 -0.61 9.85
CA ILE A 356 -13.99 0.69 10.46
C ILE A 356 -12.96 1.67 9.95
N ASP A 357 -13.44 2.74 9.32
CA ASP A 357 -12.60 3.87 8.99
C ASP A 357 -12.54 4.83 10.19
N PRO A 358 -11.36 5.08 10.79
CA PRO A 358 -11.23 5.99 11.92
C PRO A 358 -11.69 7.43 11.64
N ARG A 359 -11.74 7.85 10.36
CA ARG A 359 -12.28 9.15 9.93
C ARG A 359 -13.81 9.16 9.83
N GLN A 360 -14.48 8.12 10.32
CA GLN A 360 -15.94 7.93 10.33
C GLN A 360 -16.60 8.01 8.94
N ARG A 361 -15.81 7.78 7.87
CA ARG A 361 -16.34 7.73 6.50
C ARG A 361 -17.27 6.55 6.31
N PHE A 362 -16.92 5.38 6.85
CA PHE A 362 -17.81 4.23 6.90
C PHE A 362 -17.49 3.29 8.06
N THR A 363 -18.49 2.50 8.43
CA THR A 363 -18.35 1.32 9.29
C THR A 363 -19.12 0.16 8.68
N LEU A 364 -18.59 -1.04 8.76
CA LEU A 364 -19.21 -2.26 8.29
C LEU A 364 -19.02 -3.33 9.35
N ALA A 365 -20.12 -3.94 9.80
CA ALA A 365 -20.09 -4.96 10.83
C ALA A 365 -20.69 -6.27 10.31
N GLY A 366 -19.99 -7.36 10.57
CA GLY A 366 -20.44 -8.71 10.31
C GLY A 366 -20.60 -9.04 8.82
N LEU A 367 -19.82 -8.43 7.92
CA LEU A 367 -19.88 -8.79 6.50
C LEU A 367 -19.47 -10.26 6.30
N HIS A 368 -20.35 -11.05 5.70
CA HIS A 368 -20.13 -12.47 5.49
C HIS A 368 -20.75 -12.94 4.17
N GLY A 369 -20.29 -14.11 3.72
CA GLY A 369 -20.78 -14.76 2.51
C GLY A 369 -19.69 -14.98 1.49
N ASN A 370 -20.07 -15.13 0.22
CA ASN A 370 -19.17 -15.45 -0.87
C ASN A 370 -19.50 -14.66 -2.15
N LEU A 371 -18.46 -14.37 -2.93
CA LEU A 371 -18.57 -13.80 -4.26
C LEU A 371 -17.78 -14.66 -5.23
N HIS A 372 -18.33 -14.87 -6.43
CA HIS A 372 -17.65 -15.56 -7.52
C HIS A 372 -17.78 -14.74 -8.78
N TRP A 373 -16.66 -14.45 -9.41
CA TRP A 373 -16.54 -13.75 -10.68
C TRP A 373 -15.76 -14.60 -11.67
N GLN A 374 -16.20 -14.61 -12.92
CA GLN A 374 -15.51 -15.24 -14.05
C GLN A 374 -15.54 -14.33 -15.27
N ALA A 375 -14.44 -14.30 -16.03
CA ALA A 375 -14.31 -13.50 -17.24
C ALA A 375 -15.26 -13.95 -18.35
N GLY A 376 -15.50 -15.25 -18.47
CA GLY A 376 -16.41 -15.85 -19.43
C GLY A 376 -17.17 -17.04 -18.85
N GLY A 377 -18.36 -17.29 -19.38
CA GLY A 377 -19.30 -18.29 -18.83
C GLY A 377 -20.00 -17.82 -17.56
N ASP A 378 -20.85 -18.69 -17.02
CA ASP A 378 -21.56 -18.45 -15.77
C ASP A 378 -20.68 -18.88 -14.59
N ALA A 379 -20.64 -18.06 -13.53
CA ALA A 379 -20.10 -18.46 -12.23
C ALA A 379 -21.25 -18.90 -11.30
N GLU A 380 -20.90 -19.68 -10.27
CA GLU A 380 -21.86 -19.98 -9.20
C GLU A 380 -22.37 -18.68 -8.57
N PRO A 381 -23.68 -18.55 -8.31
CA PRO A 381 -24.21 -17.38 -7.61
C PRO A 381 -23.54 -17.18 -6.25
N GLY A 382 -23.19 -15.93 -5.96
CA GLY A 382 -22.67 -15.51 -4.67
C GLY A 382 -23.75 -14.84 -3.82
N GLN A 383 -23.46 -14.68 -2.54
CA GLN A 383 -24.27 -13.87 -1.64
C GLN A 383 -23.39 -13.14 -0.64
N LEU A 384 -23.66 -11.86 -0.43
CA LEU A 384 -23.11 -11.10 0.70
C LEU A 384 -24.21 -10.68 1.64
N ALA A 385 -23.93 -10.68 2.93
CA ALA A 385 -24.79 -10.10 3.93
C ALA A 385 -23.96 -9.40 5.02
N TRP A 386 -24.53 -8.37 5.63
CA TRP A 386 -23.93 -7.68 6.76
C TRP A 386 -24.98 -7.46 7.86
N ASP A 387 -24.52 -7.30 9.09
CA ASP A 387 -25.38 -7.11 10.26
C ASP A 387 -25.78 -5.63 10.40
N SER A 388 -24.81 -4.73 10.21
CA SER A 388 -25.04 -3.29 10.15
C SER A 388 -23.94 -2.59 9.37
N ALA A 389 -24.26 -1.47 8.75
CA ALA A 389 -23.27 -0.58 8.17
C ALA A 389 -23.59 0.87 8.52
N ALA A 390 -22.63 1.76 8.31
CA ALA A 390 -22.87 3.20 8.33
C ALA A 390 -21.98 3.88 7.30
N LEU A 391 -22.48 4.96 6.71
CA LEU A 391 -21.77 5.81 5.77
C LEU A 391 -21.88 7.26 6.22
N PHE A 392 -20.76 7.93 6.50
CA PHE A 392 -20.72 9.30 7.06
C PHE A 392 -21.69 9.50 8.25
N GLY A 393 -21.71 8.55 9.19
CA GLY A 393 -22.60 8.57 10.35
C GLY A 393 -24.06 8.16 10.09
N ILE A 394 -24.46 7.94 8.83
CA ILE A 394 -25.80 7.48 8.46
C ILE A 394 -25.85 5.95 8.53
N GLY A 395 -26.63 5.41 9.47
CA GLY A 395 -26.76 3.97 9.69
C GLY A 395 -27.61 3.30 8.61
N LEU A 396 -27.10 2.18 8.10
CA LEU A 396 -27.75 1.27 7.17
C LEU A 396 -28.08 -0.03 7.92
N GLY A 397 -29.33 -0.47 7.82
CA GLY A 397 -29.78 -1.74 8.38
C GLY A 397 -29.07 -2.94 7.76
N HIS A 398 -29.32 -4.12 8.34
CA HIS A 398 -28.85 -5.38 7.76
C HIS A 398 -29.34 -5.54 6.32
N ALA A 399 -28.53 -6.16 5.47
CA ALA A 399 -28.93 -6.46 4.11
C ALA A 399 -28.31 -7.77 3.64
N ARG A 400 -28.96 -8.37 2.64
CA ARG A 400 -28.49 -9.57 1.95
C ARG A 400 -28.61 -9.34 0.44
N LEU A 401 -27.49 -9.46 -0.26
CA LEU A 401 -27.34 -9.18 -1.68
C LEU A 401 -26.93 -10.47 -2.39
N GLY A 402 -27.76 -10.95 -3.31
CA GLY A 402 -27.41 -12.05 -4.21
C GLY A 402 -26.67 -11.53 -5.44
N PHE A 403 -25.62 -12.23 -5.86
CA PHE A 403 -24.79 -11.86 -7.01
C PHE A 403 -24.70 -12.99 -8.02
N THR A 404 -24.60 -12.63 -9.30
CA THR A 404 -24.27 -13.55 -10.39
C THR A 404 -23.13 -12.97 -11.23
N SER A 405 -22.27 -13.83 -11.75
CA SER A 405 -21.28 -13.42 -12.76
C SER A 405 -21.87 -13.63 -14.14
N ASP A 406 -21.88 -12.59 -14.96
CA ASP A 406 -22.36 -12.64 -16.35
C ASP A 406 -21.60 -11.64 -17.22
N GLY A 407 -21.05 -12.11 -18.34
CA GLY A 407 -20.32 -11.30 -19.32
C GLY A 407 -19.10 -10.58 -18.74
N GLY A 408 -18.36 -11.23 -17.85
CA GLY A 408 -17.19 -10.64 -17.18
C GLY A 408 -17.54 -9.58 -16.13
N GLN A 409 -18.79 -9.54 -15.66
CA GLN A 409 -19.25 -8.60 -14.64
C GLN A 409 -19.91 -9.34 -13.49
N LEU A 410 -19.73 -8.83 -12.28
CA LEU A 410 -20.52 -9.25 -11.12
C LEU A 410 -21.76 -8.37 -11.03
N LYS A 411 -22.96 -8.96 -11.07
CA LYS A 411 -24.24 -8.25 -11.10
C LYS A 411 -25.09 -8.62 -9.90
N LEU A 412 -25.80 -7.64 -9.34
CA LEU A 412 -26.85 -7.87 -8.36
C LEU A 412 -27.98 -8.67 -9.02
N ARG A 413 -28.40 -9.76 -8.39
CA ARG A 413 -29.41 -10.67 -8.92
C ARG A 413 -30.82 -10.10 -8.84
N GLU A 414 -31.13 -9.41 -7.74
CA GLU A 414 -32.46 -8.86 -7.46
C GLU A 414 -32.33 -7.55 -6.65
N PRO A 415 -33.28 -6.61 -6.79
CA PRO A 415 -33.28 -5.38 -6.01
C PRO A 415 -33.32 -5.67 -4.50
N VAL A 416 -32.54 -4.91 -3.73
CA VAL A 416 -32.43 -5.09 -2.27
C VAL A 416 -32.87 -3.82 -1.56
N SER A 417 -33.71 -3.98 -0.53
CA SER A 417 -34.17 -2.86 0.29
C SER A 417 -33.44 -2.84 1.63
N ILE A 418 -32.95 -1.67 2.01
CA ILE A 418 -32.11 -1.44 3.19
C ILE A 418 -32.78 -0.34 4.01
N ALA A 419 -33.06 -0.60 5.29
CA ALA A 419 -33.61 0.41 6.19
C ALA A 419 -32.55 1.49 6.47
N VAL A 420 -32.93 2.76 6.37
CA VAL A 420 -32.04 3.91 6.63
C VAL A 420 -32.88 5.12 7.01
N LEU A 421 -32.47 5.87 8.04
CA LEU A 421 -33.16 7.11 8.49
C LEU A 421 -34.69 6.95 8.58
N GLN A 422 -35.17 5.87 9.22
CA GLN A 422 -36.60 5.52 9.35
C GLN A 422 -37.36 5.25 8.02
N GLY A 423 -36.75 5.49 6.87
CA GLY A 423 -37.25 5.16 5.54
C GLY A 423 -36.51 3.98 4.92
N GLN A 424 -36.44 3.97 3.58
CA GLN A 424 -35.88 2.86 2.82
C GLN A 424 -34.98 3.32 1.67
N LEU A 425 -33.81 2.69 1.56
CA LEU A 425 -32.94 2.73 0.38
C LEU A 425 -33.11 1.42 -0.38
N ARG A 426 -33.64 1.47 -1.60
CA ARG A 426 -33.71 0.33 -2.50
C ARG A 426 -32.58 0.38 -3.52
N LEU A 427 -31.66 -0.57 -3.44
CA LEU A 427 -30.63 -0.80 -4.46
C LEU A 427 -31.26 -1.55 -5.62
N ASP A 428 -31.49 -0.87 -6.74
CA ASP A 428 -32.20 -1.39 -7.91
C ASP A 428 -31.30 -2.33 -8.73
N HIS A 429 -30.02 -1.98 -8.88
CA HIS A 429 -29.00 -2.83 -9.49
C HIS A 429 -27.61 -2.42 -9.00
N LEU A 430 -26.68 -3.37 -9.03
CA LEU A 430 -25.24 -3.13 -8.82
C LEU A 430 -24.48 -3.94 -9.85
N ARG A 431 -23.47 -3.34 -10.46
CA ARG A 431 -22.56 -3.98 -11.41
C ARG A 431 -21.14 -3.61 -11.05
N TRP A 432 -20.28 -4.61 -10.99
CA TRP A 432 -18.86 -4.46 -10.78
C TRP A 432 -18.07 -5.13 -11.90
N GLN A 433 -17.00 -4.46 -12.32
CA GLN A 433 -16.06 -4.98 -13.29
C GLN A 433 -14.63 -4.80 -12.76
N PRO A 434 -13.80 -5.86 -12.83
CA PRO A 434 -12.41 -5.75 -12.42
C PRO A 434 -11.60 -4.85 -13.36
N PRO A 435 -10.39 -4.44 -12.92
CA PRO A 435 -9.44 -3.78 -13.80
C PRO A 435 -9.11 -4.63 -15.04
N ALA A 436 -8.99 -3.99 -16.19
CA ALA A 436 -8.64 -4.61 -17.47
C ALA A 436 -7.74 -3.68 -18.29
N GLY A 437 -6.49 -4.08 -18.51
CA GLY A 437 -5.47 -3.23 -19.11
C GLY A 437 -5.29 -1.93 -18.31
N ASP A 438 -5.32 -0.79 -19.01
CA ASP A 438 -5.22 0.54 -18.38
C ASP A 438 -6.52 1.01 -17.70
N GLN A 439 -7.61 0.26 -17.85
CA GLN A 439 -8.87 0.60 -17.20
C GLN A 439 -8.87 0.10 -15.76
N GLY A 440 -8.95 1.04 -14.82
CA GLY A 440 -9.16 0.74 -13.42
C GLY A 440 -10.52 0.12 -13.13
N ILE A 441 -10.78 -0.13 -11.86
CA ILE A 441 -12.05 -0.70 -11.37
C ILE A 441 -13.26 0.15 -11.81
N ARG A 442 -14.36 -0.50 -12.21
CA ARG A 442 -15.61 0.17 -12.56
C ARG A 442 -16.77 -0.35 -11.74
N PHE A 443 -17.59 0.57 -11.26
CA PHE A 443 -18.85 0.27 -10.58
C PHE A 443 -19.99 1.05 -11.22
N ALA A 444 -21.16 0.42 -11.31
CA ALA A 444 -22.39 1.09 -11.66
C ALA A 444 -23.53 0.60 -10.76
N LEU A 445 -24.30 1.51 -10.18
CA LEU A 445 -25.45 1.17 -9.34
C LEU A 445 -26.66 2.04 -9.64
N GLY A 446 -27.85 1.52 -9.41
CA GLY A 446 -29.09 2.30 -9.38
C GLY A 446 -29.70 2.22 -7.99
N ALA A 447 -30.22 3.33 -7.49
CA ALA A 447 -30.80 3.40 -6.16
C ALA A 447 -32.06 4.28 -6.12
N THR A 448 -33.02 3.91 -5.29
CA THR A 448 -34.21 4.69 -4.99
C THR A 448 -34.28 4.94 -3.48
N LEU A 449 -34.42 6.19 -3.07
CA LEU A 449 -34.57 6.63 -1.69
C LEU A 449 -36.05 6.96 -1.46
N GLN A 450 -36.62 6.44 -0.37
CA GLN A 450 -38.04 6.58 -0.06
C GLN A 450 -38.20 7.04 1.38
N ASP A 451 -38.77 8.24 1.54
CA ASP A 451 -39.24 8.81 2.79
C ASP A 451 -38.19 8.77 3.90
N LEU A 452 -36.95 9.17 3.59
CA LEU A 452 -35.89 9.24 4.59
C LEU A 452 -36.15 10.43 5.51
N ASP A 453 -36.24 10.17 6.82
CA ASP A 453 -36.56 11.18 7.82
C ASP A 453 -35.44 12.22 7.95
N LEU A 454 -35.76 13.48 7.61
CA LEU A 454 -34.81 14.59 7.64
C LEU A 454 -34.46 14.98 9.08
N GLY A 455 -35.36 14.78 10.03
CA GLY A 455 -35.11 15.04 11.46
C GLY A 455 -33.98 14.16 11.99
N SER A 456 -34.04 12.86 11.70
CA SER A 456 -33.01 11.87 12.04
C SER A 456 -31.66 12.19 11.40
N LEU A 457 -31.67 12.68 10.16
CA LEU A 457 -30.45 13.12 9.49
C LEU A 457 -29.86 14.35 10.17
N SER A 458 -30.71 15.34 10.47
CA SER A 458 -30.30 16.61 11.07
C SER A 458 -29.67 16.39 12.45
N GLN A 459 -30.27 15.55 13.29
CA GLN A 459 -29.73 15.18 14.60
C GLN A 459 -28.35 14.52 14.48
N ARG A 460 -28.13 13.67 13.47
CA ARG A 460 -26.85 12.97 13.27
C ARG A 460 -25.75 13.90 12.76
N LEU A 461 -26.09 14.85 11.91
CA LEU A 461 -25.15 15.80 11.32
C LEU A 461 -24.92 17.05 12.19
N GLY A 462 -25.60 17.14 13.34
CA GLY A 462 -25.54 18.33 14.20
C GLY A 462 -26.17 19.56 13.55
N TRP A 463 -27.09 19.36 12.61
CA TRP A 463 -27.83 20.43 11.94
C TRP A 463 -29.03 20.87 12.80
N PRO A 464 -29.57 22.08 12.57
CA PRO A 464 -30.84 22.46 13.16
C PRO A 464 -31.93 21.42 12.87
N PRO A 465 -32.93 21.26 13.75
CA PRO A 465 -33.91 20.18 13.65
C PRO A 465 -34.88 20.43 12.48
N PHE A 466 -34.44 20.09 11.27
CA PHE A 466 -35.27 20.19 10.09
C PHE A 466 -36.30 19.06 10.08
N GLU A 467 -37.55 19.42 9.86
CA GLU A 467 -38.64 18.48 9.65
C GLU A 467 -38.88 18.30 8.14
N GLY A 468 -39.17 17.06 7.73
CA GLY A 468 -39.39 16.72 6.32
C GLY A 468 -38.89 15.33 5.95
N SER A 469 -38.87 15.06 4.65
CA SER A 469 -38.46 13.77 4.10
C SER A 469 -37.56 13.95 2.88
N ILE A 470 -36.58 13.06 2.72
CA ILE A 470 -35.74 12.99 1.52
C ILE A 470 -36.18 11.78 0.69
N SER A 471 -36.52 12.03 -0.57
CA SER A 471 -36.83 10.99 -1.55
C SER A 471 -36.04 11.21 -2.83
N GLY A 472 -35.97 10.22 -3.70
CA GLY A 472 -35.26 10.40 -4.96
C GLY A 472 -34.97 9.11 -5.67
N ARG A 473 -34.59 9.24 -6.93
CA ARG A 473 -34.15 8.12 -7.74
C ARG A 473 -32.85 8.50 -8.43
N ILE A 474 -31.88 7.62 -8.27
CA ILE A 474 -30.60 7.63 -8.97
C ILE A 474 -30.66 6.47 -9.97
N PRO A 475 -31.06 6.70 -11.24
CA PRO A 475 -31.14 5.64 -12.24
C PRO A 475 -29.79 4.98 -12.49
N SER A 476 -28.70 5.74 -12.45
CA SER A 476 -27.35 5.20 -12.59
C SER A 476 -26.33 6.12 -11.92
N ALA A 477 -25.58 5.60 -10.96
CA ALA A 477 -24.33 6.17 -10.48
C ALA A 477 -23.17 5.34 -11.03
N ARG A 478 -22.22 5.99 -11.69
CA ARG A 478 -21.05 5.35 -12.34
C ARG A 478 -19.76 5.83 -11.71
N TYR A 479 -18.93 4.89 -11.26
CA TYR A 479 -17.58 5.16 -10.80
C TYR A 479 -16.56 4.65 -11.82
N GLN A 480 -15.72 5.54 -12.33
CA GLN A 480 -14.62 5.21 -13.22
C GLN A 480 -13.52 6.28 -13.09
N ALA A 481 -12.25 5.85 -13.12
CA ALA A 481 -11.10 6.75 -13.09
C ALA A 481 -11.15 7.80 -11.95
N ASN A 482 -11.58 7.37 -10.75
CA ASN A 482 -11.76 8.21 -9.56
C ASN A 482 -12.85 9.29 -9.66
N VAL A 483 -13.74 9.22 -10.64
CA VAL A 483 -14.92 10.10 -10.75
C VAL A 483 -16.19 9.28 -10.54
N LEU A 484 -17.07 9.78 -9.67
CA LEU A 484 -18.41 9.26 -9.43
C LEU A 484 -19.43 10.23 -10.03
N THR A 485 -20.09 9.83 -11.11
CA THR A 485 -21.16 10.63 -11.74
C THR A 485 -22.51 10.00 -11.43
N LEU A 486 -23.46 10.80 -10.97
CA LEU A 486 -24.83 10.38 -10.70
C LEU A 486 -25.75 10.91 -11.80
N ASP A 487 -26.35 10.01 -12.56
CA ASP A 487 -27.47 10.34 -13.43
C ASP A 487 -28.74 10.54 -12.58
N GLY A 488 -29.59 11.44 -13.04
CA GLY A 488 -30.81 11.80 -12.35
C GLY A 488 -30.58 12.90 -11.30
N GLY A 489 -31.41 12.89 -10.27
CA GLY A 489 -31.40 13.92 -9.25
C GLY A 489 -31.98 13.42 -7.92
N LEU A 490 -31.74 14.21 -6.88
CA LEU A 490 -32.28 13.97 -5.54
C LEU A 490 -33.33 15.04 -5.25
N THR A 491 -34.44 14.68 -4.62
CA THR A 491 -35.54 15.61 -4.35
C THR A 491 -35.93 15.54 -2.87
N MET A 492 -35.68 16.61 -2.14
CA MET A 492 -35.95 16.69 -0.72
C MET A 492 -37.23 17.50 -0.52
N GLN A 493 -38.16 16.99 0.29
CA GLN A 493 -39.27 17.77 0.81
C GLN A 493 -38.86 18.34 2.17
N LEU A 494 -38.78 19.66 2.27
CA LEU A 494 -38.44 20.36 3.51
C LEU A 494 -39.27 21.63 3.63
N PHE A 495 -39.77 21.91 4.83
CA PHE A 495 -40.59 23.09 5.13
C PHE A 495 -41.74 23.32 4.13
N ASP A 496 -42.54 22.29 3.84
CA ASP A 496 -43.66 22.31 2.87
C ASP A 496 -43.30 22.71 1.44
N GLY A 497 -42.01 22.71 1.06
CA GLY A 497 -41.55 22.93 -0.30
C GLY A 497 -40.57 21.86 -0.76
N THR A 498 -39.91 22.11 -1.88
CA THR A 498 -39.05 21.13 -2.56
C THR A 498 -37.65 21.68 -2.84
N VAL A 499 -36.63 20.87 -2.60
CA VAL A 499 -35.25 21.13 -3.04
C VAL A 499 -34.78 20.00 -3.94
N ALA A 500 -34.47 20.31 -5.19
CA ALA A 500 -33.99 19.36 -6.20
C ALA A 500 -32.50 19.57 -6.49
N LEU A 501 -31.72 18.48 -6.46
CA LEU A 501 -30.32 18.47 -6.86
C LEU A 501 -30.17 17.75 -8.20
N SER A 502 -29.36 18.31 -9.10
CA SER A 502 -29.00 17.71 -10.40
C SER A 502 -27.51 17.87 -10.69
N SER A 503 -27.05 17.28 -11.80
CA SER A 503 -25.67 17.41 -12.27
C SER A 503 -24.63 16.97 -11.22
N LEU A 504 -24.95 15.93 -10.45
CA LEU A 504 -24.15 15.47 -9.31
C LEU A 504 -22.91 14.70 -9.79
N GLU A 505 -21.74 15.27 -9.50
CA GLU A 505 -20.45 14.67 -9.83
C GLU A 505 -19.47 14.81 -8.68
N MET A 506 -18.78 13.72 -8.32
CA MET A 506 -17.79 13.71 -7.25
C MET A 506 -16.44 13.19 -7.77
N GLU A 507 -15.39 14.00 -7.62
CA GLU A 507 -14.02 13.62 -7.94
C GLU A 507 -13.30 13.13 -6.66
N ARG A 508 -12.60 12.01 -6.75
CA ARG A 508 -11.80 11.39 -5.67
C ARG A 508 -12.60 11.25 -4.35
N PRO A 509 -13.77 10.56 -4.36
CA PRO A 509 -14.64 10.42 -3.18
C PRO A 509 -13.96 9.83 -1.94
N PHE A 510 -12.90 9.04 -2.12
CA PHE A 510 -12.14 8.41 -1.04
C PHE A 510 -10.72 8.99 -0.86
N GLY A 511 -10.38 10.04 -1.62
CA GLY A 511 -9.09 10.73 -1.55
C GLY A 511 -9.00 11.74 -0.41
N VAL A 512 -7.87 12.46 -0.35
CA VAL A 512 -7.58 13.46 0.70
C VAL A 512 -8.31 14.80 0.50
N ALA A 513 -8.78 15.09 -0.71
CA ALA A 513 -9.50 16.32 -1.04
C ALA A 513 -10.59 16.01 -2.09
N PRO A 514 -11.76 15.50 -1.64
CA PRO A 514 -12.87 15.23 -2.55
C PRO A 514 -13.44 16.53 -3.12
N THR A 515 -13.83 16.50 -4.39
CA THR A 515 -14.55 17.60 -5.02
C THR A 515 -15.99 17.16 -5.28
N LEU A 516 -16.98 18.01 -5.00
CA LEU A 516 -18.38 17.78 -5.38
C LEU A 516 -18.85 18.93 -6.27
N SER A 517 -19.54 18.59 -7.37
CA SER A 517 -20.25 19.52 -8.22
C SER A 517 -21.75 19.20 -8.27
N ALA A 518 -22.59 20.23 -8.28
CA ALA A 518 -24.04 20.09 -8.33
C ALA A 518 -24.74 21.37 -8.83
N ASP A 519 -25.99 21.23 -9.25
CA ASP A 519 -26.96 22.33 -9.35
C ASP A 519 -28.09 22.07 -8.35
N VAL A 520 -28.62 23.14 -7.74
CA VAL A 520 -29.71 23.08 -6.76
C VAL A 520 -30.84 24.00 -7.20
N VAL A 521 -32.07 23.50 -7.15
CA VAL A 521 -33.31 24.26 -7.35
C VAL A 521 -34.14 24.18 -6.07
N ILE A 522 -34.71 25.31 -5.66
CA ILE A 522 -35.48 25.47 -4.43
C ILE A 522 -36.82 26.07 -4.82
N GLU A 523 -37.91 25.42 -4.44
CA GLU A 523 -39.27 25.81 -4.83
C GLU A 523 -40.21 25.77 -3.62
N ASP A 524 -40.99 26.84 -3.45
CA ASP A 524 -42.12 26.95 -2.53
C ASP A 524 -41.81 26.62 -1.05
N ILE A 525 -40.58 26.93 -0.60
CA ILE A 525 -40.18 26.72 0.80
C ILE A 525 -40.94 27.67 1.73
N ASP A 526 -41.60 27.14 2.76
CA ASP A 526 -42.26 27.97 3.77
C ASP A 526 -41.23 28.68 4.65
N LEU A 527 -41.23 30.01 4.57
CA LEU A 527 -40.31 30.86 5.31
C LEU A 527 -40.54 30.81 6.82
N GLU A 528 -41.76 30.54 7.29
CA GLU A 528 -42.11 30.62 8.71
C GLU A 528 -41.43 29.50 9.52
N PRO A 529 -41.60 28.20 9.20
CA PRO A 529 -40.87 27.12 9.87
C PRO A 529 -39.37 27.15 9.55
N MET A 530 -38.96 27.56 8.33
CA MET A 530 -37.55 27.67 7.97
C MET A 530 -36.82 28.68 8.87
N THR A 531 -37.34 29.90 8.99
CA THR A 531 -36.70 30.95 9.80
C THR A 531 -36.70 30.63 11.29
N ALA A 532 -37.76 29.97 11.77
CA ALA A 532 -37.81 29.45 13.13
C ALA A 532 -36.73 28.40 13.41
N ALA A 533 -36.50 27.44 12.50
CA ALA A 533 -35.51 26.38 12.66
C ALA A 533 -34.07 26.91 12.78
N PHE A 534 -33.75 28.02 12.08
CA PHE A 534 -32.42 28.66 12.12
C PHE A 534 -32.27 29.74 13.19
N GLY A 535 -33.27 29.94 14.07
CA GLY A 535 -33.20 30.94 15.13
C GLY A 535 -33.26 32.40 14.67
N PHE A 536 -33.55 32.62 13.38
CA PHE A 536 -33.90 33.94 12.86
C PHE A 536 -35.28 34.36 13.39
N GLY A 537 -35.56 35.66 13.44
CA GLY A 537 -36.94 36.10 13.69
C GLY A 537 -37.92 35.52 12.65
N SER A 538 -39.23 35.54 12.96
CA SER A 538 -40.26 35.02 12.05
C SER A 538 -40.35 35.83 10.75
N ILE A 539 -40.40 35.11 9.62
CA ILE A 539 -40.75 35.62 8.29
C ILE A 539 -41.83 34.72 7.71
N THR A 540 -42.95 35.26 7.26
CA THR A 540 -44.04 34.49 6.65
C THR A 540 -44.03 34.69 5.15
N GLY A 541 -44.21 33.61 4.37
CA GLY A 541 -44.22 33.66 2.90
C GLY A 541 -43.63 32.39 2.30
N ARG A 542 -43.49 32.34 0.98
CA ARG A 542 -42.83 31.26 0.26
C ARG A 542 -41.55 31.73 -0.41
N LEU A 543 -40.55 30.86 -0.51
CA LEU A 543 -39.22 31.14 -1.04
C LEU A 543 -38.87 30.20 -2.18
N ASP A 544 -38.42 30.80 -3.28
CA ASP A 544 -37.84 30.11 -4.42
C ASP A 544 -36.36 30.48 -4.56
N GLY A 545 -35.61 29.64 -5.26
CA GLY A 545 -34.23 29.94 -5.58
C GLY A 545 -33.50 28.87 -6.36
N HIS A 546 -32.22 29.13 -6.59
CA HIS A 546 -31.31 28.18 -7.22
C HIS A 546 -29.87 28.43 -6.77
N ILE A 547 -29.05 27.39 -6.90
CA ILE A 547 -27.59 27.43 -6.81
C ILE A 547 -27.06 26.72 -8.06
N GLN A 548 -26.48 27.48 -8.98
CA GLN A 548 -25.94 26.97 -10.23
C GLN A 548 -24.42 26.82 -10.14
N GLY A 549 -23.91 25.71 -10.70
CA GLY A 549 -22.48 25.44 -10.77
C GLY A 549 -21.82 25.43 -9.40
N LEU A 550 -22.48 24.83 -8.40
CA LEU A 550 -21.88 24.61 -7.10
C LEU A 550 -20.66 23.73 -7.26
N ARG A 551 -19.51 24.19 -6.77
CA ARG A 551 -18.28 23.41 -6.64
C ARG A 551 -17.81 23.50 -5.20
N MET A 552 -17.62 22.34 -4.59
CA MET A 552 -17.08 22.20 -3.24
C MET A 552 -15.78 21.43 -3.30
N VAL A 553 -14.80 21.86 -2.51
CA VAL A 553 -13.53 21.17 -2.28
C VAL A 553 -13.45 20.89 -0.79
N ASP A 554 -13.23 19.64 -0.42
CA ASP A 554 -13.21 19.22 0.99
C ASP A 554 -14.45 19.72 1.75
N TRP A 555 -15.62 19.52 1.13
CA TRP A 555 -16.94 19.93 1.65
C TRP A 555 -17.12 21.44 1.87
N SER A 556 -16.17 22.26 1.43
CA SER A 556 -16.26 23.73 1.49
C SER A 556 -16.57 24.31 0.10
N PRO A 557 -17.60 25.17 -0.04
CA PRO A 557 -17.92 25.78 -1.33
C PRO A 557 -16.83 26.76 -1.77
N VAL A 558 -16.37 26.61 -3.01
CA VAL A 558 -15.34 27.47 -3.63
C VAL A 558 -15.88 28.25 -4.83
N ALA A 559 -17.00 27.80 -5.41
CA ALA A 559 -17.66 28.48 -6.52
C ALA A 559 -19.15 28.11 -6.56
N PHE A 560 -20.00 29.09 -6.89
CA PHE A 560 -21.41 28.91 -7.25
C PHE A 560 -22.01 30.24 -7.75
N ASP A 561 -23.22 30.20 -8.31
CA ASP A 561 -24.12 31.34 -8.48
C ASP A 561 -25.45 31.03 -7.80
N ALA A 562 -25.73 31.69 -6.67
CA ALA A 562 -26.89 31.44 -5.85
C ALA A 562 -27.85 32.63 -5.91
N ARG A 563 -29.16 32.36 -5.98
CA ARG A 563 -30.22 33.36 -5.85
C ARG A 563 -31.37 32.76 -5.05
N LEU A 564 -31.79 33.47 -4.01
CA LEU A 564 -32.94 33.14 -3.17
C LEU A 564 -33.87 34.35 -3.18
N GLN A 565 -35.17 34.16 -3.36
CA GLN A 565 -36.15 35.24 -3.35
C GLN A 565 -37.52 34.75 -2.88
N SER A 566 -38.30 35.64 -2.28
CA SER A 566 -39.71 35.35 -1.99
C SER A 566 -40.46 35.10 -3.30
N ASP A 567 -41.22 34.01 -3.35
CA ASP A 567 -42.05 33.64 -4.50
C ASP A 567 -42.96 34.82 -4.90
N PRO A 568 -42.88 35.33 -6.14
CA PRO A 568 -43.73 36.42 -6.61
C PRO A 568 -45.21 36.02 -6.71
N ASP A 569 -45.53 34.75 -6.92
CA ASP A 569 -46.87 34.23 -7.18
C ASP A 569 -47.63 33.87 -5.88
N TRP A 570 -46.92 33.74 -4.75
CA TRP A 570 -47.52 33.50 -3.43
C TRP A 570 -48.52 34.59 -2.98
N LYS A 571 -49.80 34.25 -2.84
CA LYS A 571 -50.86 35.20 -2.44
C LYS A 571 -51.12 35.29 -0.94
N GLY A 572 -50.43 34.50 -0.12
CA GLY A 572 -50.65 34.44 1.32
C GLY A 572 -49.99 35.59 2.12
N ARG A 573 -49.92 35.40 3.43
CA ARG A 573 -49.39 36.40 4.37
C ARG A 573 -47.88 36.61 4.15
N ARG A 574 -47.46 37.86 3.93
CA ARG A 574 -46.05 38.29 3.80
C ARG A 574 -45.67 39.27 4.91
N ARG A 575 -45.08 38.78 6.00
CA ARG A 575 -44.69 39.59 7.16
C ARG A 575 -43.28 39.22 7.63
N ILE A 576 -42.57 40.20 8.17
CA ILE A 576 -41.21 40.05 8.72
C ILE A 576 -41.17 40.67 10.12
N SER A 577 -40.72 39.91 11.11
CA SER A 577 -40.58 40.39 12.50
C SER A 577 -39.43 41.41 12.65
N GLN A 578 -39.49 42.25 13.68
CA GLN A 578 -38.37 43.15 14.02
C GLN A 578 -37.05 42.40 14.15
N ARG A 579 -37.05 41.27 14.87
CA ARG A 579 -35.85 40.44 15.08
C ARG A 579 -35.26 39.96 13.75
N ALA A 580 -36.09 39.52 12.81
CA ALA A 580 -35.62 39.11 11.48
C ALA A 580 -34.97 40.26 10.71
N VAL A 581 -35.53 41.47 10.79
CA VAL A 581 -34.93 42.67 10.18
C VAL A 581 -33.55 42.96 10.79
N GLU A 582 -33.42 42.88 12.11
CA GLU A 582 -32.16 43.10 12.82
C GLU A 582 -31.11 42.05 12.45
N ASP A 583 -31.48 40.77 12.39
CA ASP A 583 -30.55 39.68 12.08
C ASP A 583 -30.07 39.72 10.62
N ILE A 584 -30.94 40.02 9.65
CA ILE A 584 -30.54 40.24 8.25
C ILE A 584 -29.59 41.44 8.15
N SER A 585 -29.85 42.52 8.90
CA SER A 585 -29.01 43.72 8.88
C SER A 585 -27.60 43.48 9.44
N LYS A 586 -27.45 42.58 10.43
CA LYS A 586 -26.14 42.18 10.98
C LYS A 586 -25.31 41.39 9.94
N VAL A 587 -25.94 40.46 9.22
CA VAL A 587 -25.28 39.66 8.17
C VAL A 587 -24.79 40.55 7.02
N GLY A 588 -25.56 41.58 6.64
CA GLY A 588 -25.23 42.56 5.59
C GLY A 588 -24.02 43.48 5.88
N GLY A 589 -23.33 43.32 7.01
CA GLY A 589 -22.05 43.99 7.28
C GLY A 589 -22.10 45.23 8.19
N GLY A 590 -23.12 45.33 9.05
CA GLY A 590 -23.10 46.25 10.20
C GLY A 590 -23.24 47.72 9.84
N GLY A 591 -24.48 48.21 9.80
CA GLY A 591 -24.78 49.65 9.68
C GLY A 591 -26.16 50.00 9.10
N GLY A 592 -26.94 49.02 8.64
CA GLY A 592 -28.19 49.22 7.88
C GLY A 592 -29.41 49.76 8.58
N LEU A 593 -29.24 50.32 9.77
CA LEU A 593 -30.26 51.13 10.42
C LEU A 593 -29.70 52.55 10.54
N MET A 594 -29.89 53.35 9.48
CA MET A 594 -29.69 54.80 9.60
C MET A 594 -30.60 55.30 10.74
N GLY A 595 -29.99 55.95 11.74
CA GLY A 595 -30.71 56.60 12.82
C GLY A 595 -31.78 57.54 12.25
N GLY A 596 -33.04 57.23 12.53
CA GLY A 596 -34.19 57.93 11.96
C GLY A 596 -35.51 57.27 12.37
N LEU A 597 -36.63 57.76 11.82
CA LEU A 597 -38.01 57.32 12.12
C LEU A 597 -38.22 55.78 12.02
N GLN A 598 -37.42 55.07 11.23
CA GLN A 598 -37.49 53.60 11.10
C GLN A 598 -37.05 52.87 12.38
N ALA A 599 -36.02 53.37 13.09
CA ALA A 599 -35.60 52.81 14.37
C ALA A 599 -36.63 53.05 15.49
N GLN A 600 -37.46 54.11 15.37
CA GLN A 600 -38.59 54.34 16.27
C GLN A 600 -39.79 53.44 15.92
N ALA A 601 -40.05 53.20 14.64
CA ALA A 601 -41.10 52.27 14.19
C ALA A 601 -40.84 50.83 14.65
N LEU A 602 -39.57 50.38 14.69
CA LEU A 602 -39.19 49.09 15.26
C LEU A 602 -39.59 48.93 16.74
N ARG A 603 -39.70 50.02 17.52
CA ARG A 603 -40.14 49.96 18.93
C ARG A 603 -41.67 49.98 19.10
N LEU A 604 -42.40 50.25 18.03
CA LEU A 604 -43.87 50.44 18.03
C LEU A 604 -44.62 49.27 17.38
N PHE A 605 -43.96 48.43 16.59
CA PHE A 605 -44.56 47.33 15.84
C PHE A 605 -43.69 46.07 15.92
N ASP A 606 -44.32 44.93 16.19
CA ASP A 606 -43.62 43.64 16.31
C ASP A 606 -43.26 43.03 14.94
N ASP A 607 -44.00 43.39 13.89
CA ASP A 607 -43.80 42.89 12.52
C ASP A 607 -44.23 43.88 11.41
N PHE A 608 -43.67 43.68 10.22
CA PHE A 608 -43.81 44.58 9.06
C PHE A 608 -44.27 43.80 7.83
N ARG A 609 -45.07 44.42 6.94
CA ARG A 609 -45.39 43.83 5.63
C ARG A 609 -44.23 44.07 4.65
N TYR A 610 -43.98 43.09 3.79
CA TYR A 610 -43.00 43.21 2.71
C TYR A 610 -43.60 42.82 1.36
N SER A 611 -43.06 43.37 0.27
CA SER A 611 -43.42 42.99 -1.10
C SER A 611 -42.49 41.90 -1.63
N ARG A 612 -41.18 42.10 -1.50
CA ARG A 612 -40.13 41.18 -1.97
C ARG A 612 -39.01 41.05 -0.96
N ILE A 613 -38.53 39.83 -0.78
CA ILE A 613 -37.26 39.52 -0.10
C ILE A 613 -36.38 38.79 -1.10
N GLY A 614 -35.08 39.06 -1.13
CA GLY A 614 -34.19 38.30 -1.98
C GLY A 614 -32.73 38.66 -1.81
N LEU A 615 -31.89 37.66 -2.05
CA LEU A 615 -30.44 37.71 -1.91
C LEU A 615 -29.82 36.86 -2.99
N ALA A 616 -28.77 37.36 -3.63
CA ALA A 616 -27.96 36.59 -4.55
C ALA A 616 -26.48 36.71 -4.20
N CYS A 617 -25.74 35.65 -4.48
CA CYS A 617 -24.31 35.54 -4.23
C CYS A 617 -23.65 34.76 -5.37
N ARG A 618 -22.74 35.40 -6.10
CA ARG A 618 -21.85 34.71 -7.03
C ARG A 618 -20.48 34.57 -6.40
N LEU A 619 -20.11 33.35 -6.02
CA LEU A 619 -18.83 33.02 -5.40
C LEU A 619 -17.77 32.72 -6.46
N ARG A 620 -16.69 33.50 -6.46
CA ARG A 620 -15.46 33.29 -7.23
C ARG A 620 -14.27 33.76 -6.40
N ASP A 621 -13.21 32.94 -6.33
CA ASP A 621 -11.95 33.29 -5.66
C ASP A 621 -12.13 33.78 -4.21
N ASN A 622 -12.97 33.08 -3.43
CA ASN A 622 -13.35 33.45 -2.05
C ASN A 622 -14.06 34.80 -1.88
N VAL A 623 -14.46 35.44 -2.98
CA VAL A 623 -15.26 36.66 -2.95
C VAL A 623 -16.67 36.34 -3.41
N CYS A 624 -17.64 36.61 -2.55
CA CYS A 624 -19.03 36.62 -2.93
C CYS A 624 -19.41 38.00 -3.48
N LEU A 625 -19.86 38.02 -4.75
CA LEU A 625 -20.53 39.16 -5.36
C LEU A 625 -22.00 39.13 -4.97
N MET A 626 -22.37 39.98 -4.00
CA MET A 626 -23.71 40.11 -3.44
C MET A 626 -24.63 40.96 -4.33
N ASP A 627 -25.88 40.54 -4.43
CA ASP A 627 -26.97 41.30 -5.05
C ASP A 627 -28.30 41.05 -4.31
N GLY A 628 -29.34 41.81 -4.63
CA GLY A 628 -30.64 41.73 -3.95
C GLY A 628 -31.83 41.83 -4.92
N VAL A 629 -32.99 42.22 -4.40
CA VAL A 629 -34.21 42.42 -5.21
C VAL A 629 -34.20 43.71 -6.03
N ASP A 630 -33.33 44.66 -5.67
CA ASP A 630 -33.13 45.93 -6.36
C ASP A 630 -31.75 46.53 -6.05
N SER A 631 -31.29 47.49 -6.85
CA SER A 631 -30.07 48.25 -6.59
C SER A 631 -30.32 49.39 -5.60
N ALA A 632 -29.35 49.68 -4.74
CA ALA A 632 -29.43 50.76 -3.74
C ALA A 632 -28.12 51.56 -3.71
N GLY A 633 -27.91 52.40 -4.72
CA GLY A 633 -26.62 53.08 -4.92
C GLY A 633 -25.49 52.08 -5.12
N ASP A 634 -24.43 52.17 -4.30
CA ASP A 634 -23.33 51.18 -4.27
C ASP A 634 -23.72 49.85 -3.60
N GLY A 635 -24.90 49.78 -2.99
CA GLY A 635 -25.47 48.63 -2.31
C GLY A 635 -26.58 47.92 -3.08
N TYR A 636 -27.34 47.09 -2.35
CA TYR A 636 -28.48 46.33 -2.86
C TYR A 636 -29.59 46.22 -1.80
N THR A 637 -30.84 46.15 -2.24
CA THR A 637 -31.99 45.96 -1.35
C THR A 637 -32.22 44.47 -1.10
N ILE A 638 -32.24 44.04 0.16
CA ILE A 638 -32.53 42.66 0.57
C ILE A 638 -34.03 42.49 0.83
N VAL A 639 -34.61 43.44 1.57
CA VAL A 639 -36.05 43.44 1.92
C VAL A 639 -36.68 44.72 1.40
N GLN A 640 -37.70 44.59 0.57
CA GLN A 640 -38.54 45.69 0.10
C GLN A 640 -39.86 45.69 0.88
N GLY A 641 -40.08 46.71 1.72
CA GLY A 641 -41.30 46.86 2.50
C GLY A 641 -42.55 47.14 1.68
N ALA A 642 -43.73 46.84 2.23
CA ALA A 642 -45.03 47.12 1.64
C ALA A 642 -45.96 47.85 2.61
N GLY A 643 -46.70 48.86 2.14
CA GLY A 643 -47.65 49.62 2.96
C GLY A 643 -46.99 50.53 4.01
N LEU A 644 -47.75 50.92 5.03
CA LEU A 644 -47.27 51.68 6.19
C LEU A 644 -47.53 50.88 7.49
N PRO A 645 -46.54 50.78 8.41
CA PRO A 645 -45.17 51.28 8.30
C PRO A 645 -44.29 50.47 7.33
N ARG A 646 -43.50 51.16 6.49
CA ARG A 646 -42.56 50.54 5.55
C ARG A 646 -41.18 50.36 6.18
N ILE A 647 -40.58 49.19 5.98
CA ILE A 647 -39.18 48.94 6.33
C ILE A 647 -38.41 48.46 5.09
N GLN A 648 -37.18 48.91 4.94
CA GLN A 648 -36.31 48.50 3.84
C GLN A 648 -34.96 48.12 4.42
N VAL A 649 -34.44 46.94 4.03
CA VAL A 649 -33.13 46.47 4.47
C VAL A 649 -32.18 46.52 3.28
N VAL A 650 -31.05 47.20 3.45
CA VAL A 650 -30.06 47.45 2.41
C VAL A 650 -28.71 46.88 2.84
N GLY A 651 -28.05 46.14 1.94
CA GLY A 651 -26.65 45.75 2.08
C GLY A 651 -25.73 46.76 1.39
N PHE A 652 -24.66 47.21 2.05
CA PHE A 652 -23.81 48.31 1.56
C PHE A 652 -22.59 47.85 0.75
N ARG A 653 -22.25 46.56 0.79
CA ARG A 653 -21.06 46.03 0.11
C ARG A 653 -21.44 44.90 -0.83
N ARG A 654 -21.24 45.12 -2.13
CA ARG A 654 -21.41 44.10 -3.17
C ARG A 654 -20.29 43.06 -3.20
N ARG A 655 -19.10 43.38 -2.71
CA ARG A 655 -17.97 42.43 -2.63
C ARG A 655 -17.72 42.09 -1.16
N VAL A 656 -17.95 40.83 -0.80
CA VAL A 656 -17.78 40.35 0.56
C VAL A 656 -16.87 39.13 0.54
N ASP A 657 -15.90 39.11 1.45
CA ASP A 657 -15.08 37.93 1.72
C ASP A 657 -15.98 36.79 2.22
N TRP A 658 -15.94 35.65 1.53
CA TRP A 658 -16.84 34.53 1.78
C TRP A 658 -16.68 33.93 3.19
N PRO A 659 -15.45 33.64 3.68
CA PRO A 659 -15.26 33.22 5.07
C PRO A 659 -15.88 34.20 6.07
N THR A 660 -15.65 35.50 5.88
CA THR A 660 -16.23 36.54 6.75
C THR A 660 -17.78 36.52 6.72
N LEU A 661 -18.39 36.28 5.56
CA LEU A 661 -19.84 36.18 5.43
C LEU A 661 -20.39 34.95 6.16
N VAL A 662 -19.73 33.80 6.00
CA VAL A 662 -20.11 32.55 6.67
C VAL A 662 -20.01 32.69 8.19
N ASP A 663 -18.93 33.30 8.69
CA ASP A 663 -18.74 33.52 10.14
C ASP A 663 -19.83 34.44 10.72
N ARG A 664 -20.23 35.48 9.98
CA ARG A 664 -21.34 36.36 10.37
C ARG A 664 -22.68 35.64 10.36
N LEU A 665 -22.91 34.76 9.39
CA LEU A 665 -24.14 33.97 9.31
C LEU A 665 -24.25 33.02 10.51
N LYS A 666 -23.16 32.29 10.82
CA LYS A 666 -23.09 31.41 12.00
C LYS A 666 -23.37 32.18 13.30
N ALA A 667 -22.72 33.33 13.48
CA ALA A 667 -22.94 34.17 14.67
C ALA A 667 -24.38 34.70 14.79
N ALA A 668 -25.07 34.92 13.67
CA ALA A 668 -26.48 35.33 13.67
C ALA A 668 -27.44 34.18 14.04
N THR A 669 -27.11 32.94 13.65
CA THR A 669 -27.92 31.74 13.93
C THR A 669 -27.70 31.13 15.31
N GLU A 670 -26.51 31.29 15.90
CA GLU A 670 -26.14 30.65 17.18
C GLU A 670 -26.73 31.33 18.43
N GLY A 671 -27.48 32.43 18.28
CA GLY A 671 -28.28 33.04 19.34
C GLY A 671 -27.62 33.06 20.72
N GLN A 672 -26.63 33.93 20.95
CA GLN A 672 -25.97 34.25 22.24
C GLN A 672 -26.40 33.35 23.43
N THR A 673 -25.85 32.14 23.53
CA THR A 673 -25.78 31.46 24.81
C THR A 673 -24.71 32.19 25.63
N PRO A 674 -25.00 32.66 26.86
CA PRO A 674 -23.98 33.32 27.66
C PRO A 674 -22.89 32.29 27.97
N VAL A 675 -21.67 32.56 27.52
CA VAL A 675 -20.48 31.86 28.00
C VAL A 675 -20.32 32.28 29.46
N ILE A 676 -20.78 31.43 30.38
CA ILE A 676 -20.37 31.52 31.78
C ILE A 676 -18.90 31.10 31.80
N GLN A 677 -18.03 32.05 32.15
CA GLN A 677 -16.60 31.81 32.37
C GLN A 677 -16.37 30.80 33.48
#